data_AF-A0AAD4GTW6-F1
#
_entry.id   AF-A0AAD4GTW6-F1
#
_cell.length_a   1.000
_cell.length_b   1.000
_cell.length_c   1.000
_cell.angle_alpha   90.00
_cell.angle_beta   90.00
_cell.angle_gamma   90.00
#
_symmetry.space_group_name_H-M   'P 1'
#
loop_
_entity.id
_entity.type
_entity.pdbx_description
1 polymer ?
#
loop_
_entity_poly.entity_id
_entity_poly.type
_entity_poly.pdbx_seq_one_letter_code
_entity_poly.pdbx_strand_id
1 'polypeptide(L)'
;MDLQKTKEARRETPGKQEETTECSLESYPGKGHSKNSPKNDSLDHRDTDNAKDPINRNQRRPPSKFAYDGSLQIRPAPLSATSRASSSSFSKPMIDIPKALGLGSKEQKLLEVAKRCPPVTKSTLSELDLPCIMSNINLRMDANFDRDLHFKPDLDGEKGRRKRKEAADYWEAMAVEITIYAFCATHQITGVREDPLTDQQQSFEPRLPTMFETLQDVLKTLVPERDHPSVMQNLEVSLLMQQIQKGVLDMVGVANWLATLLKTHCAPMRDEWADRMVAQISTGSQSQDSFEVVRGLQTLFAILEAMKLDVANHQIRAFRVLLIEDTVPFLQEYFRGKMQKDNFRVESSRVWYLGLWERELQSMEKPTQSDSFWPLSVLFHGLSDFLLQFHSPDGFPETFVFDSDRLWQLRACLQNLINLDICWFIFESYIHTQKRYLSAPAQTYATFRSRIGSLMEANEECPRGAPRWLKNVRCIALEIARFACAACCGESMVSDSVIAPIEAALEWHLSNESGIFQFFQASLREKLLSATSASAKKYLNMSPLAICDSQRHHPQSSGSQQHHDIERISMRLAHMGVLHWKVWAPILRGCAALIGKDVRKLKAKGGVHEPCQLTFSRGSTQRSTQLNQRKPLYFPNVYALGL
;
A
#
# COMPACT_ATOMS: atom_id res chain seq x y z
N MET A 1 2.45 -29.32 38.53
CA MET A 1 2.92 -30.71 38.37
C MET A 1 2.45 -31.15 37.01
N ASP A 2 3.35 -31.20 36.04
CA ASP A 2 3.05 -31.57 34.66
C ASP A 2 3.79 -32.86 34.30
N LEU A 3 3.05 -33.85 33.81
CA LEU A 3 3.51 -35.17 33.36
C LEU A 3 2.61 -35.57 32.17
N GLN A 4 3.09 -36.14 31.06
CA GLN A 4 4.47 -36.45 30.67
C GLN A 4 4.55 -36.65 29.14
N LYS A 5 5.77 -36.55 28.59
CA LYS A 5 6.09 -36.88 27.17
C LYS A 5 5.93 -38.37 26.87
N THR A 6 5.77 -38.73 25.59
CA THR A 6 6.46 -39.78 24.79
C THR A 6 5.65 -40.09 23.51
N LYS A 7 6.15 -40.65 22.41
CA LYS A 7 7.47 -41.23 22.04
C LYS A 7 7.67 -41.17 20.52
N GLU A 8 8.91 -41.14 20.06
CA GLU A 8 9.28 -41.49 18.67
C GLU A 8 9.21 -43.01 18.46
N ALA A 9 8.99 -43.45 17.22
CA ALA A 9 9.27 -44.84 16.80
C ALA A 9 9.71 -44.91 15.32
N ARG A 10 11.00 -45.20 15.13
CA ARG A 10 11.64 -45.51 13.85
C ARG A 10 11.53 -47.01 13.60
N ARG A 11 11.11 -47.45 12.40
CA ARG A 11 11.28 -48.83 11.91
C ARG A 11 11.62 -48.85 10.42
N GLU A 12 12.36 -49.89 10.03
CA GLU A 12 13.04 -50.00 8.75
C GLU A 12 12.23 -50.81 7.71
N THR A 13 12.64 -50.61 6.44
CA THR A 13 12.25 -51.26 5.17
C THR A 13 12.20 -52.81 5.17
N PRO A 14 11.60 -53.53 4.18
CA PRO A 14 11.84 -53.35 2.73
C PRO A 14 10.75 -53.67 1.67
N GLY A 15 10.78 -52.92 0.56
CA GLY A 15 10.97 -53.44 -0.81
C GLY A 15 9.81 -54.06 -1.63
N LYS A 16 9.27 -53.26 -2.58
CA LYS A 16 8.96 -53.53 -4.03
C LYS A 16 8.01 -52.43 -4.55
N GLN A 17 8.35 -51.57 -5.50
CA GLN A 17 8.67 -51.73 -6.94
C GLN A 17 7.41 -51.46 -7.82
N GLU A 18 7.62 -50.73 -8.94
CA GLU A 18 6.64 -50.13 -9.90
C GLU A 18 6.28 -48.65 -9.58
N GLU A 19 6.28 -47.69 -10.49
CA GLU A 19 6.83 -47.52 -11.85
C GLU A 19 6.70 -46.00 -12.15
N THR A 20 7.82 -45.31 -12.39
CA THR A 20 7.79 -43.88 -12.77
C THR A 20 7.68 -43.74 -14.28
N THR A 21 6.54 -43.27 -14.79
CA THR A 21 6.42 -42.82 -16.17
C THR A 21 6.74 -41.33 -16.26
N GLU A 22 7.91 -40.99 -16.80
CA GLU A 22 8.20 -39.60 -17.17
C GLU A 22 7.31 -39.18 -18.36
N CYS A 23 6.73 -37.99 -18.29
CA CYS A 23 6.18 -37.32 -19.47
C CYS A 23 6.69 -35.89 -19.52
N SER A 24 7.78 -35.68 -20.25
CA SER A 24 8.26 -34.36 -20.63
C SER A 24 7.37 -33.76 -21.71
N LEU A 25 6.87 -32.53 -21.53
CA LEU A 25 6.30 -31.74 -22.62
C LEU A 25 6.57 -30.23 -22.47
N GLU A 26 7.62 -29.82 -23.19
CA GLU A 26 7.76 -28.62 -24.00
C GLU A 26 7.47 -27.20 -23.43
N SER A 27 8.54 -26.41 -23.47
CA SER A 27 8.57 -24.95 -23.45
C SER A 27 7.81 -24.31 -24.62
N TYR A 28 6.87 -23.41 -24.31
CA TYR A 28 6.23 -22.55 -25.32
C TYR A 28 6.90 -21.17 -25.46
N PRO A 29 7.09 -20.64 -26.68
CA PRO A 29 7.74 -19.36 -26.92
C PRO A 29 6.77 -18.18 -26.76
N GLY A 30 7.18 -17.15 -26.01
CA GLY A 30 6.38 -15.94 -25.83
C GLY A 30 6.38 -15.02 -27.05
N LYS A 31 5.21 -14.84 -27.68
CA LYS A 31 4.87 -13.66 -28.50
C LYS A 31 3.35 -13.44 -28.52
N GLY A 32 2.87 -12.53 -27.68
CA GLY A 32 1.47 -12.13 -27.61
C GLY A 32 1.32 -10.69 -27.15
N HIS A 33 1.23 -9.74 -28.09
CA HIS A 33 0.95 -8.35 -27.76
C HIS A 33 -0.52 -8.19 -27.36
N SER A 34 -0.80 -8.06 -26.06
CA SER A 34 -2.08 -7.50 -25.59
C SER A 34 -1.87 -6.07 -25.12
N LYS A 35 -2.36 -5.11 -25.92
CA LYS A 35 -2.57 -3.73 -25.47
C LYS A 35 -3.86 -3.72 -24.64
N ASN A 36 -3.75 -3.70 -23.32
CA ASN A 36 -4.72 -3.14 -22.37
C ASN A 36 -4.18 -3.27 -20.94
N SER A 37 -3.42 -2.27 -20.48
CA SER A 37 -3.04 -2.16 -19.06
C SER A 37 -4.15 -1.46 -18.27
N PRO A 38 -4.63 -2.02 -17.15
CA PRO A 38 -5.45 -1.27 -16.20
C PRO A 38 -4.60 -0.12 -15.63
N LYS A 39 -5.08 1.12 -15.76
CA LYS A 39 -4.49 2.26 -15.05
C LYS A 39 -4.95 2.23 -13.59
N ASN A 40 -4.09 1.81 -12.67
CA ASN A 40 -4.23 2.20 -11.26
C ASN A 40 -2.89 2.29 -10.50
N ASP A 41 -1.85 2.85 -11.14
CA ASP A 41 -0.71 3.44 -10.40
C ASP A 41 -1.15 4.80 -9.84
N SER A 42 -2.03 4.80 -8.83
CA SER A 42 -2.39 6.01 -8.09
C SER A 42 -1.23 6.40 -7.18
N LEU A 43 -0.36 7.28 -7.68
CA LEU A 43 0.53 8.07 -6.84
C LEU A 43 -0.34 9.04 -6.04
N ASP A 44 -0.41 8.88 -4.72
CA ASP A 44 -1.15 9.79 -3.86
C ASP A 44 -0.66 11.24 -4.03
N HIS A 45 -1.57 12.12 -4.44
CA HIS A 45 -1.29 13.54 -4.54
C HIS A 45 -1.19 14.15 -3.14
N ARG A 46 -0.10 14.90 -2.91
CA ARG A 46 0.06 15.76 -1.74
C ARG A 46 -0.86 16.98 -1.87
N ASP A 47 -2.01 16.97 -1.20
CA ASP A 47 -2.77 18.19 -0.96
C ASP A 47 -2.33 18.84 0.37
N THR A 48 -1.93 20.10 0.28
CA THR A 48 -1.57 20.94 1.43
C THR A 48 -2.65 21.98 1.62
N ASP A 49 -3.67 21.64 2.42
CA ASP A 49 -4.71 22.61 2.80
C ASP A 49 -4.16 23.61 3.82
N ASN A 50 -4.33 24.90 3.52
CA ASN A 50 -4.17 25.99 4.48
C ASN A 50 -5.20 27.08 4.17
N ALA A 51 -5.87 27.58 5.21
CA ALA A 51 -7.26 28.06 5.05
C ALA A 51 -7.46 29.58 4.96
N LYS A 52 -8.64 29.95 4.43
CA LYS A 52 -9.44 31.20 4.61
C LYS A 52 -9.44 32.26 3.47
N ASP A 53 -10.62 32.32 2.85
CA ASP A 53 -11.39 33.41 2.19
C ASP A 53 -11.21 34.86 2.72
N PRO A 54 -11.81 35.94 2.09
CA PRO A 54 -12.80 35.97 0.97
C PRO A 54 -12.65 37.08 -0.12
N ILE A 55 -13.68 37.19 -0.99
CA ILE A 55 -14.24 38.38 -1.72
C ILE A 55 -14.04 38.47 -3.26
N ASN A 56 -14.90 37.73 -3.98
CA ASN A 56 -15.82 38.19 -5.05
C ASN A 56 -15.48 39.42 -5.95
N ARG A 57 -15.29 39.19 -7.27
CA ARG A 57 -15.99 39.97 -8.33
C ARG A 57 -16.05 39.29 -9.70
N ASN A 58 -17.19 39.45 -10.38
CA ASN A 58 -17.52 38.92 -11.72
C ASN A 58 -16.62 39.42 -12.87
N GLN A 59 -16.40 38.59 -13.89
CA GLN A 59 -16.94 38.83 -15.26
C GLN A 59 -16.78 37.63 -16.22
N ARG A 60 -17.76 37.44 -17.12
CA ARG A 60 -17.81 36.40 -18.18
C ARG A 60 -17.33 36.96 -19.53
N ARG A 61 -16.71 36.14 -20.40
CA ARG A 61 -17.01 36.01 -21.86
C ARG A 61 -16.19 34.88 -22.55
N PRO A 62 -16.56 34.42 -23.77
CA PRO A 62 -16.37 33.03 -24.24
C PRO A 62 -15.24 32.83 -25.30
N PRO A 63 -14.93 31.58 -25.72
CA PRO A 63 -13.85 31.28 -26.67
C PRO A 63 -14.21 31.51 -28.15
N SER A 64 -13.18 31.83 -28.93
CA SER A 64 -13.23 32.18 -30.36
C SER A 64 -13.15 30.98 -31.31
N LYS A 65 -13.94 31.02 -32.40
CA LYS A 65 -13.77 30.18 -33.61
C LYS A 65 -12.85 30.86 -34.62
N PHE A 66 -12.22 30.07 -35.50
CA PHE A 66 -11.67 30.54 -36.78
C PHE A 66 -12.05 29.57 -37.93
N ALA A 67 -12.23 30.14 -39.12
CA ALA A 67 -12.44 29.55 -40.46
C ALA A 67 -11.57 30.39 -41.45
N TYR A 68 -11.35 30.15 -42.76
CA TYR A 68 -11.86 29.28 -43.84
C TYR A 68 -10.61 28.67 -44.58
N ASP A 69 -10.58 28.01 -45.75
CA ASP A 69 -11.53 27.68 -46.86
C ASP A 69 -11.16 26.26 -47.43
N GLY A 70 -11.71 25.65 -48.48
CA GLY A 70 -12.64 26.17 -49.51
C GLY A 70 -13.13 25.16 -50.57
N SER A 71 -13.18 25.63 -51.82
CA SER A 71 -14.04 25.15 -52.93
C SER A 71 -13.45 24.14 -53.94
N LEU A 72 -14.28 23.20 -54.42
CA LEU A 72 -14.73 23.14 -55.83
C LEU A 72 -15.99 22.26 -55.98
N GLN A 73 -16.83 22.56 -56.99
CA GLN A 73 -18.17 21.96 -57.20
C GLN A 73 -18.16 20.79 -58.20
N ILE A 74 -19.19 19.93 -58.15
CA ILE A 74 -19.97 19.39 -59.30
C ILE A 74 -21.19 18.60 -58.79
N ARG A 75 -22.33 18.71 -59.47
CA ARG A 75 -23.55 17.87 -59.34
C ARG A 75 -24.21 17.82 -60.74
N PRO A 76 -24.86 16.72 -61.17
CA PRO A 76 -26.24 16.41 -60.72
C PRO A 76 -26.51 14.91 -60.44
N ALA A 77 -27.76 14.59 -60.08
CA ALA A 77 -28.31 13.25 -59.77
C ALA A 77 -29.09 12.68 -60.99
N PRO A 78 -29.87 11.56 -60.94
CA PRO A 78 -30.14 10.61 -59.84
C PRO A 78 -30.10 9.10 -60.24
N LEU A 79 -30.29 8.18 -59.27
CA LEU A 79 -31.27 7.06 -59.31
C LEU A 79 -31.13 6.03 -58.15
N SER A 80 -32.27 5.42 -57.81
CA SER A 80 -32.47 4.09 -57.22
C SER A 80 -31.98 3.75 -55.79
N ALA A 81 -32.97 3.78 -54.90
CA ALA A 81 -33.14 3.06 -53.63
C ALA A 81 -32.25 1.83 -53.32
N THR A 82 -31.77 1.79 -52.08
CA THR A 82 -31.80 0.58 -51.24
C THR A 82 -32.02 0.98 -49.78
N SER A 83 -32.91 0.29 -49.10
CA SER A 83 -33.32 0.57 -47.73
C SER A 83 -32.20 0.31 -46.73
N ARG A 84 -31.65 1.37 -46.11
CA ARG A 84 -30.89 1.22 -44.87
C ARG A 84 -31.85 1.07 -43.71
N ALA A 85 -31.82 -0.11 -43.06
CA ALA A 85 -32.55 -0.35 -41.84
C ALA A 85 -32.19 0.73 -40.80
N SER A 86 -33.21 1.34 -40.21
CA SER A 86 -33.07 2.25 -39.08
C SER A 86 -32.43 1.50 -37.91
N SER A 87 -31.26 1.93 -37.48
CA SER A 87 -30.65 1.48 -36.22
C SER A 87 -31.56 1.88 -35.06
N SER A 88 -32.40 0.94 -34.60
CA SER A 88 -33.23 1.14 -33.42
C SER A 88 -32.33 1.35 -32.21
N SER A 89 -32.34 2.55 -31.66
CA SER A 89 -31.78 2.83 -30.34
C SER A 89 -32.56 2.01 -29.31
N PHE A 90 -31.96 0.91 -28.83
CA PHE A 90 -32.54 0.12 -27.75
C PHE A 90 -32.60 1.00 -26.49
N SER A 91 -33.77 1.57 -26.22
CA SER A 91 -34.10 2.11 -24.90
C SER A 91 -33.98 0.99 -23.90
N LYS A 92 -33.10 1.15 -22.90
CA LYS A 92 -32.97 0.18 -21.81
C LYS A 92 -34.34 -0.05 -21.16
N PRO A 93 -34.69 -1.28 -20.77
CA PRO A 93 -35.95 -1.56 -20.11
C PRO A 93 -35.97 -0.85 -18.75
N MET A 94 -36.87 0.12 -18.60
CA MET A 94 -37.20 0.72 -17.30
C MET A 94 -38.41 -0.02 -16.70
N ILE A 95 -38.47 -0.08 -15.38
CA ILE A 95 -39.60 -0.64 -14.64
C ILE A 95 -40.30 0.50 -13.92
N ASP A 96 -41.60 0.60 -14.14
CA ASP A 96 -42.47 1.55 -13.47
C ASP A 96 -42.73 1.12 -12.03
N ILE A 97 -42.71 2.07 -11.09
CA ILE A 97 -43.03 1.84 -9.68
C ILE A 97 -44.56 1.86 -9.51
N PRO A 98 -45.20 0.76 -9.08
CA PRO A 98 -46.64 0.74 -8.87
C PRO A 98 -47.04 1.68 -7.72
N LYS A 99 -47.88 2.68 -8.01
CA LYS A 99 -48.36 3.66 -7.00
C LYS A 99 -49.06 2.99 -5.81
N ALA A 100 -49.71 1.85 -6.05
CA ALA A 100 -50.37 1.04 -5.01
C ALA A 100 -49.41 0.38 -4.00
N LEU A 101 -48.11 0.27 -4.32
CA LEU A 101 -47.11 -0.28 -3.39
C LEU A 101 -46.73 0.70 -2.26
N GLY A 102 -47.01 1.99 -2.43
CA GLY A 102 -46.85 2.98 -1.35
C GLY A 102 -45.41 3.28 -0.90
N LEU A 103 -44.40 2.98 -1.73
CA LEU A 103 -42.98 3.19 -1.40
C LEU A 103 -42.69 4.62 -0.96
N GLY A 104 -41.90 4.76 0.11
CA GLY A 104 -41.48 6.03 0.67
C GLY A 104 -40.44 6.75 -0.20
N SER A 105 -40.34 8.07 -0.05
CA SER A 105 -39.38 8.90 -0.80
C SER A 105 -37.91 8.47 -0.59
N LYS A 106 -37.57 7.85 0.55
CA LYS A 106 -36.23 7.27 0.79
C LYS A 106 -35.95 6.11 -0.17
N GLU A 107 -36.91 5.19 -0.33
CA GLU A 107 -36.77 3.97 -1.12
C GLU A 107 -36.74 4.28 -2.62
N GLN A 108 -37.60 5.19 -3.07
CA GLN A 108 -37.59 5.73 -4.44
C GLN A 108 -36.22 6.34 -4.78
N LYS A 109 -35.72 7.24 -3.93
CA LYS A 109 -34.39 7.85 -4.10
C LYS A 109 -33.25 6.83 -4.07
N LEU A 110 -33.41 5.77 -3.28
CA LEU A 110 -32.43 4.68 -3.22
C LEU A 110 -32.39 3.87 -4.53
N LEU A 111 -33.55 3.56 -5.12
CA LEU A 111 -33.66 2.93 -6.44
C LEU A 111 -33.06 3.79 -7.58
N GLU A 112 -33.00 5.11 -7.42
CA GLU A 112 -32.33 6.01 -8.36
C GLU A 112 -30.81 6.09 -8.14
N VAL A 113 -30.36 6.23 -6.88
CA VAL A 113 -28.98 6.57 -6.52
C VAL A 113 -28.07 5.35 -6.34
N ALA A 114 -28.58 4.20 -5.88
CA ALA A 114 -27.77 3.01 -5.64
C ALA A 114 -27.18 2.45 -6.94
N LYS A 115 -25.97 1.88 -6.86
CA LYS A 115 -25.25 1.32 -8.02
C LYS A 115 -26.08 0.25 -8.76
N ARG A 116 -25.79 0.05 -10.05
CA ARG A 116 -26.46 -0.96 -10.89
C ARG A 116 -25.91 -2.38 -10.71
N CYS A 117 -24.58 -2.51 -10.56
CA CYS A 117 -23.91 -3.79 -10.39
C CYS A 117 -23.68 -4.12 -8.90
N PRO A 118 -23.66 -5.40 -8.51
CA PRO A 118 -23.36 -5.81 -7.13
C PRO A 118 -21.94 -5.40 -6.71
N PRO A 119 -21.65 -5.32 -5.40
CA PRO A 119 -20.34 -4.88 -4.89
C PRO A 119 -19.18 -5.77 -5.32
N VAL A 120 -19.47 -7.06 -5.54
CA VAL A 120 -18.52 -8.10 -5.95
C VAL A 120 -18.83 -8.48 -7.39
N THR A 121 -17.90 -8.24 -8.30
CA THR A 121 -18.01 -8.55 -9.72
C THR A 121 -16.75 -9.23 -10.24
N LYS A 122 -16.83 -9.82 -11.44
CA LYS A 122 -15.65 -10.34 -12.14
C LYS A 122 -14.57 -9.28 -12.33
N SER A 123 -14.93 -8.02 -12.56
CA SER A 123 -13.93 -6.93 -12.70
C SER A 123 -13.28 -6.57 -11.37
N THR A 124 -14.04 -6.44 -10.28
CA THR A 124 -13.46 -6.13 -8.95
C THR A 124 -12.59 -7.27 -8.41
N LEU A 125 -12.87 -8.51 -8.82
CA LEU A 125 -12.09 -9.69 -8.46
C LEU A 125 -10.92 -9.99 -9.40
N SER A 126 -10.83 -9.33 -10.57
CA SER A 126 -9.77 -9.61 -11.56
C SER A 126 -8.37 -9.20 -11.11
N GLU A 127 -8.25 -8.25 -10.16
CA GLU A 127 -6.96 -7.91 -9.53
C GLU A 127 -6.34 -9.09 -8.75
N LEU A 128 -7.16 -10.07 -8.38
CA LEU A 128 -6.77 -11.31 -7.70
C LEU A 128 -6.49 -12.48 -8.67
N ASP A 129 -6.53 -12.26 -9.99
CA ASP A 129 -6.18 -13.29 -10.97
C ASP A 129 -4.66 -13.47 -11.08
N LEU A 130 -4.22 -14.70 -11.39
CA LEU A 130 -2.79 -15.06 -11.45
C LEU A 130 -1.93 -14.12 -12.32
N PRO A 131 -2.36 -13.64 -13.51
CA PRO A 131 -1.57 -12.68 -14.30
C PRO A 131 -1.38 -11.33 -13.59
N CYS A 132 -2.37 -10.86 -12.83
CA CYS A 132 -2.31 -9.64 -12.03
C CYS A 132 -1.38 -9.84 -10.83
N ILE A 133 -1.51 -10.96 -10.11
CA ILE A 133 -0.60 -11.38 -9.02
C ILE A 133 0.85 -11.41 -9.51
N MET A 134 1.12 -12.07 -10.65
CA MET A 134 2.48 -12.23 -11.19
C MET A 134 3.09 -10.94 -11.77
N SER A 135 2.27 -9.92 -12.08
CA SER A 135 2.74 -8.61 -12.57
C SER A 135 2.72 -7.52 -11.49
N ASN A 136 2.21 -7.79 -10.29
CA ASN A 136 2.12 -6.82 -9.21
C ASN A 136 3.49 -6.58 -8.55
N ILE A 137 4.01 -5.36 -8.72
CA ILE A 137 5.31 -4.93 -8.19
C ILE A 137 5.33 -4.87 -6.66
N ASN A 138 4.26 -4.38 -6.02
CA ASN A 138 4.16 -4.30 -4.57
C ASN A 138 4.19 -5.71 -3.96
N LEU A 139 3.37 -6.62 -4.50
CA LEU A 139 3.34 -8.01 -4.06
C LEU A 139 4.70 -8.71 -4.17
N ARG A 140 5.45 -8.47 -5.26
CA ARG A 140 6.81 -9.00 -5.43
C ARG A 140 7.78 -8.44 -4.40
N MET A 141 7.75 -7.14 -4.16
CA MET A 141 8.57 -6.51 -3.11
C MET A 141 8.20 -7.07 -1.73
N ASP A 142 6.92 -7.13 -1.39
CA ASP A 142 6.43 -7.66 -0.12
C ASP A 142 6.77 -9.15 0.06
N ALA A 143 6.73 -9.95 -1.00
CA ALA A 143 7.13 -11.36 -0.96
C ALA A 143 8.61 -11.56 -0.61
N ASN A 144 9.49 -10.57 -0.80
CA ASN A 144 10.87 -10.66 -0.32
C ASN A 144 10.98 -10.49 1.21
N PHE A 145 10.06 -9.73 1.84
CA PHE A 145 10.22 -9.30 3.24
C PHE A 145 9.19 -9.87 4.22
N ASP A 146 7.98 -10.21 3.77
CA ASP A 146 6.89 -10.73 4.62
C ASP A 146 6.57 -12.18 4.23
N ARG A 147 6.77 -13.11 5.16
CA ARG A 147 6.52 -14.55 4.97
C ARG A 147 5.04 -14.91 4.96
N ASP A 148 4.23 -14.18 5.71
CA ASP A 148 2.82 -14.45 5.92
C ASP A 148 1.96 -13.57 5.01
N LEU A 149 2.52 -13.11 3.89
CA LEU A 149 1.84 -12.32 2.86
C LEU A 149 0.58 -13.04 2.33
N HIS A 150 -0.57 -12.39 2.53
CA HIS A 150 -1.87 -12.81 2.01
C HIS A 150 -2.76 -11.57 1.79
N PHE A 151 -3.63 -11.63 0.78
CA PHE A 151 -4.71 -10.68 0.61
C PHE A 151 -5.69 -10.77 1.77
N LYS A 152 -6.09 -9.61 2.27
CA LYS A 152 -7.13 -9.41 3.29
C LYS A 152 -8.23 -8.50 2.72
N PRO A 153 -9.49 -8.62 3.16
CA PRO A 153 -10.54 -7.66 2.84
C PRO A 153 -10.17 -6.23 3.29
N ASP A 154 -10.20 -5.27 2.36
CA ASP A 154 -9.96 -3.83 2.59
C ASP A 154 -11.20 -3.19 3.24
N LEU A 155 -11.33 -3.38 4.56
CA LEU A 155 -12.46 -2.92 5.39
C LEU A 155 -12.17 -1.64 6.19
N ASP A 156 -10.89 -1.25 6.28
CA ASP A 156 -10.40 -0.20 7.16
C ASP A 156 -10.39 1.20 6.52
N GLY A 157 -10.21 2.21 7.36
CA GLY A 157 -10.17 3.61 6.96
C GLY A 157 -11.46 4.10 6.28
N GLU A 158 -11.38 5.29 5.67
CA GLU A 158 -12.54 5.93 5.04
C GLU A 158 -12.98 5.23 3.75
N LYS A 159 -12.02 4.63 3.01
CA LYS A 159 -12.28 3.84 1.81
C LYS A 159 -13.11 2.58 2.15
N GLY A 160 -12.75 1.86 3.21
CA GLY A 160 -13.50 0.70 3.69
C GLY A 160 -14.89 1.04 4.23
N ARG A 161 -15.04 2.17 4.94
CA ARG A 161 -16.36 2.71 5.33
C ARG A 161 -17.25 3.02 4.12
N ARG A 162 -16.72 3.75 3.13
CA ARG A 162 -17.45 4.08 1.90
C ARG A 162 -17.87 2.83 1.12
N LYS A 163 -16.97 1.86 0.93
CA LYS A 163 -17.30 0.56 0.31
C LYS A 163 -18.46 -0.15 1.00
N ARG A 164 -18.42 -0.24 2.35
CA ARG A 164 -19.49 -0.85 3.14
C ARG A 164 -20.83 -0.13 3.00
N LYS A 165 -20.83 1.21 2.97
CA LYS A 165 -22.04 2.00 2.73
C LYS A 165 -22.60 1.75 1.33
N GLU A 166 -21.77 1.85 0.29
CA GLU A 166 -22.20 1.61 -1.11
C GLU A 166 -22.75 0.19 -1.31
N ALA A 167 -22.22 -0.80 -0.59
CA ALA A 167 -22.74 -2.16 -0.58
C ALA A 167 -24.10 -2.27 0.14
N ALA A 168 -24.25 -1.62 1.29
CA ALA A 168 -25.53 -1.58 2.01
C ALA A 168 -26.63 -0.89 1.17
N ASP A 169 -26.31 0.27 0.57
CA ASP A 169 -27.22 1.01 -0.31
C ASP A 169 -27.65 0.15 -1.52
N TYR A 170 -26.75 -0.68 -2.08
CA TYR A 170 -27.09 -1.62 -3.16
C TYR A 170 -28.05 -2.74 -2.72
N TRP A 171 -27.78 -3.39 -1.58
CA TRP A 171 -28.63 -4.49 -1.10
C TRP A 171 -29.99 -4.00 -0.61
N GLU A 172 -30.06 -2.84 0.05
CA GLU A 172 -31.34 -2.20 0.40
C GLU A 172 -32.13 -1.85 -0.87
N ALA A 173 -31.50 -1.33 -1.93
CA ALA A 173 -32.16 -1.09 -3.23
C ALA A 173 -32.66 -2.39 -3.89
N MET A 174 -31.89 -3.48 -3.82
CA MET A 174 -32.26 -4.78 -4.38
C MET A 174 -33.50 -5.37 -3.68
N ALA A 175 -33.64 -5.19 -2.36
CA ALA A 175 -34.80 -5.68 -1.62
C ALA A 175 -36.10 -4.96 -2.03
N VAL A 176 -36.02 -3.64 -2.24
CA VAL A 176 -37.13 -2.85 -2.79
C VAL A 176 -37.45 -3.28 -4.22
N GLU A 177 -36.44 -3.52 -5.07
CA GLU A 177 -36.63 -4.01 -6.44
C GLU A 177 -37.33 -5.38 -6.50
N ILE A 178 -36.93 -6.33 -5.65
CA ILE A 178 -37.61 -7.64 -5.54
C ILE A 178 -39.04 -7.50 -5.00
N THR A 179 -39.28 -6.57 -4.08
CA THR A 179 -40.64 -6.26 -3.57
C THR A 179 -41.54 -5.74 -4.71
N ILE A 180 -41.02 -4.89 -5.60
CA ILE A 180 -41.74 -4.43 -6.80
C ILE A 180 -42.07 -5.60 -7.74
N TYR A 181 -41.11 -6.50 -8.01
CA TYR A 181 -41.37 -7.70 -8.82
C TYR A 181 -42.46 -8.59 -8.21
N ALA A 182 -42.42 -8.85 -6.91
CA ALA A 182 -43.44 -9.65 -6.21
C ALA A 182 -44.83 -8.99 -6.27
N PHE A 183 -44.91 -7.66 -6.13
CA PHE A 183 -46.16 -6.91 -6.28
C PHE A 183 -46.72 -7.00 -7.71
N CYS A 184 -45.88 -6.81 -8.74
CA CYS A 184 -46.31 -6.89 -10.13
C CYS A 184 -46.78 -8.30 -10.52
N ALA A 185 -46.09 -9.35 -10.04
CA ALA A 185 -46.46 -10.74 -10.29
C ALA A 185 -47.81 -11.11 -9.65
N THR A 186 -48.03 -10.72 -8.39
CA THR A 186 -49.29 -11.00 -7.68
C THR A 186 -50.51 -10.29 -8.29
N HIS A 187 -50.31 -9.09 -8.86
CA HIS A 187 -51.37 -8.29 -9.48
C HIS A 187 -51.47 -8.47 -11.01
N GLN A 188 -50.64 -9.35 -11.60
CA GLN A 188 -50.55 -9.58 -13.06
C GLN A 188 -50.34 -8.30 -13.87
N ILE A 189 -49.63 -7.31 -13.30
CA ILE A 189 -49.33 -6.04 -13.97
C ILE A 189 -48.25 -6.29 -15.02
N THR A 190 -48.70 -6.62 -16.24
CA THR A 190 -47.83 -6.59 -17.42
C THR A 190 -47.49 -5.13 -17.74
N GLY A 191 -46.22 -4.83 -18.02
CA GLY A 191 -45.69 -3.47 -18.21
C GLY A 191 -46.12 -2.77 -19.51
N VAL A 192 -47.37 -2.97 -19.93
CA VAL A 192 -47.97 -2.24 -21.04
C VAL A 192 -48.42 -0.88 -20.51
N ARG A 193 -47.85 0.19 -21.07
CA ARG A 193 -48.18 1.57 -20.72
C ARG A 193 -49.57 1.93 -21.23
N GLU A 194 -50.60 1.61 -20.44
CA GLU A 194 -51.93 2.17 -20.63
C GLU A 194 -51.90 3.67 -20.30
N ASP A 195 -52.20 4.46 -21.34
CA ASP A 195 -52.30 5.93 -21.36
C ASP A 195 -50.99 6.76 -21.31
N PRO A 196 -50.63 7.50 -22.40
CA PRO A 196 -49.50 8.42 -22.42
C PRO A 196 -49.64 9.66 -21.52
N LEU A 197 -50.84 9.96 -20.99
CA LEU A 197 -51.18 11.27 -20.39
C LEU A 197 -50.82 11.42 -18.90
N THR A 198 -50.28 10.39 -18.24
CA THR A 198 -49.94 10.45 -16.80
C THR A 198 -48.45 10.78 -16.58
N ASP A 199 -48.12 12.08 -16.60
CA ASP A 199 -46.74 12.62 -16.67
C ASP A 199 -45.88 12.49 -15.37
N GLN A 200 -46.23 11.56 -14.48
CA GLN A 200 -45.54 11.30 -13.19
C GLN A 200 -45.58 9.82 -12.79
N GLN A 201 -45.14 8.92 -13.68
CA GLN A 201 -44.85 7.54 -13.32
C GLN A 201 -43.35 7.41 -13.07
N GLN A 202 -42.95 7.29 -11.79
CA GLN A 202 -41.55 7.07 -11.44
C GLN A 202 -41.11 5.69 -11.93
N SER A 203 -39.92 5.62 -12.52
CA SER A 203 -39.37 4.37 -13.07
C SER A 203 -37.86 4.29 -12.86
N PHE A 204 -37.33 3.07 -12.84
CA PHE A 204 -35.92 2.78 -12.59
C PHE A 204 -35.40 1.72 -13.56
N GLU A 205 -34.10 1.74 -13.89
CA GLU A 205 -33.49 0.60 -14.62
C GLU A 205 -33.20 -0.54 -13.62
N PRO A 206 -33.58 -1.79 -13.92
CA PRO A 206 -33.42 -2.92 -13.01
C PRO A 206 -31.94 -3.31 -12.81
N ARG A 207 -31.66 -3.91 -11.66
CA ARG A 207 -30.35 -4.43 -11.22
C ARG A 207 -30.32 -5.95 -11.23
N LEU A 208 -31.46 -6.60 -11.02
CA LEU A 208 -31.58 -8.04 -10.82
C LEU A 208 -31.06 -8.87 -12.01
N PRO A 209 -31.28 -8.51 -13.30
CA PRO A 209 -30.66 -9.21 -14.42
C PRO A 209 -29.13 -9.16 -14.36
N THR A 210 -28.55 -7.97 -14.17
CA THR A 210 -27.10 -7.76 -14.07
C THR A 210 -26.49 -8.43 -12.84
N MET A 211 -27.24 -8.59 -11.75
CA MET A 211 -26.83 -9.39 -10.60
C MET A 211 -26.67 -10.87 -10.98
N PHE A 212 -27.64 -11.47 -11.68
CA PHE A 212 -27.54 -12.87 -12.14
C PHE A 212 -26.44 -13.06 -13.20
N GLU A 213 -26.30 -12.13 -14.15
CA GLU A 213 -25.17 -12.10 -15.09
C GLU A 213 -23.84 -12.12 -14.33
N THR A 214 -23.68 -11.22 -13.36
CA THR A 214 -22.45 -11.10 -12.56
C THR A 214 -22.20 -12.36 -11.71
N LEU A 215 -23.23 -12.96 -11.12
CA LEU A 215 -23.13 -14.22 -10.37
C LEU A 215 -22.60 -15.34 -11.27
N GLN A 216 -23.17 -15.50 -12.47
CA GLN A 216 -22.74 -16.50 -13.44
C GLN A 216 -21.28 -16.27 -13.87
N ASP A 217 -20.91 -15.01 -14.13
CA ASP A 217 -19.57 -14.63 -14.56
C ASP A 217 -18.50 -14.84 -13.47
N VAL A 218 -18.82 -14.52 -12.21
CA VAL A 218 -17.92 -14.75 -11.05
C VAL A 218 -17.75 -16.25 -10.79
N LEU A 219 -18.84 -17.03 -10.76
CA LEU A 219 -18.79 -18.48 -10.58
C LEU A 219 -17.90 -19.16 -11.63
N LYS A 220 -18.02 -18.78 -12.90
CA LYS A 220 -17.15 -19.30 -13.99
C LYS A 220 -15.66 -19.02 -13.79
N THR A 221 -15.26 -18.02 -12.99
CA THR A 221 -13.85 -17.77 -12.62
C THR A 221 -13.38 -18.51 -11.37
N LEU A 222 -14.29 -19.22 -10.68
CA LEU A 222 -14.07 -19.88 -9.40
C LEU A 222 -14.18 -21.41 -9.50
N VAL A 223 -15.12 -21.92 -10.30
CA VAL A 223 -15.31 -23.37 -10.50
C VAL A 223 -14.59 -23.88 -11.76
N PRO A 224 -14.16 -25.16 -11.80
CA PRO A 224 -13.54 -25.77 -12.97
C PRO A 224 -14.46 -25.81 -14.20
N GLU A 225 -13.88 -25.87 -15.39
CA GLU A 225 -14.60 -25.83 -16.68
C GLU A 225 -15.71 -26.89 -16.82
N ARG A 226 -15.53 -28.07 -16.21
CA ARG A 226 -16.53 -29.15 -16.19
C ARG A 226 -17.88 -28.74 -15.59
N ASP A 227 -17.87 -27.77 -14.67
CA ASP A 227 -19.04 -27.31 -13.92
C ASP A 227 -19.69 -26.09 -14.60
N HIS A 228 -19.04 -25.49 -15.62
CA HIS A 228 -19.54 -24.31 -16.34
C HIS A 228 -20.88 -24.56 -17.08
N PRO A 229 -21.14 -25.71 -17.71
CA PRO A 229 -22.45 -25.99 -18.32
C PRO A 229 -23.59 -25.99 -17.31
N SER A 230 -23.36 -26.59 -16.12
CA SER A 230 -24.31 -26.60 -15.00
C SER A 230 -24.60 -25.18 -14.51
N VAL A 231 -23.58 -24.34 -14.39
CA VAL A 231 -23.72 -22.92 -14.02
C VAL A 231 -24.51 -22.13 -15.07
N MET A 232 -24.29 -22.37 -16.37
CA MET A 232 -25.04 -21.69 -17.43
C MET A 232 -26.52 -22.10 -17.48
N GLN A 233 -26.80 -23.38 -17.26
CA GLN A 233 -28.17 -23.92 -17.31
C GLN A 233 -29.01 -23.47 -16.10
N ASN A 234 -28.45 -23.53 -14.89
CA ASN A 234 -29.20 -23.16 -13.67
C ASN A 234 -29.28 -21.65 -13.44
N LEU A 235 -28.38 -20.86 -14.06
CA LEU A 235 -28.39 -19.39 -14.02
C LEU A 235 -28.63 -18.78 -15.41
N GLU A 236 -29.60 -19.32 -16.16
CA GLU A 236 -30.05 -18.70 -17.41
C GLU A 236 -30.90 -17.46 -17.10
N VAL A 237 -30.27 -16.28 -17.19
CA VAL A 237 -30.85 -14.98 -16.79
C VAL A 237 -32.21 -14.72 -17.43
N SER A 238 -32.37 -15.02 -18.72
CA SER A 238 -33.64 -14.86 -19.45
C SER A 238 -34.77 -15.69 -18.84
N LEU A 239 -34.50 -16.94 -18.46
CA LEU A 239 -35.48 -17.85 -17.87
C LEU A 239 -35.80 -17.43 -16.43
N LEU A 240 -34.78 -17.11 -15.63
CA LEU A 240 -34.96 -16.62 -14.25
C LEU A 240 -35.83 -15.36 -14.22
N MET A 241 -35.55 -14.37 -15.08
CA MET A 241 -36.35 -13.14 -15.14
C MET A 241 -37.80 -13.40 -15.58
N GLN A 242 -38.04 -14.35 -16.49
CA GLN A 242 -39.41 -14.75 -16.86
C GLN A 242 -40.14 -15.44 -15.70
N GLN A 243 -39.46 -16.27 -14.91
CA GLN A 243 -40.03 -16.93 -13.74
C GLN A 243 -40.32 -15.92 -12.61
N ILE A 244 -39.47 -14.92 -12.41
CA ILE A 244 -39.67 -13.82 -11.45
C ILE A 244 -40.88 -12.96 -11.84
N GLN A 245 -40.97 -12.53 -13.11
CA GLN A 245 -42.11 -11.74 -13.61
C GLN A 245 -43.46 -12.45 -13.45
N LYS A 246 -43.46 -13.79 -13.45
CA LYS A 246 -44.65 -14.64 -13.25
C LYS A 246 -44.85 -15.07 -11.79
N GLY A 247 -43.93 -14.76 -10.88
CA GLY A 247 -44.00 -15.19 -9.47
C GLY A 247 -43.82 -16.69 -9.24
N VAL A 248 -43.15 -17.41 -10.15
CA VAL A 248 -43.00 -18.89 -10.12
C VAL A 248 -41.55 -19.37 -9.95
N LEU A 249 -40.61 -18.48 -9.63
CA LEU A 249 -39.21 -18.87 -9.44
C LEU A 249 -39.00 -19.59 -8.10
N ASP A 250 -38.53 -20.84 -8.16
CA ASP A 250 -38.04 -21.55 -6.98
C ASP A 250 -36.64 -21.07 -6.57
N MET A 251 -36.60 -19.96 -5.84
CA MET A 251 -35.38 -19.42 -5.25
C MET A 251 -34.74 -20.38 -4.22
N VAL A 252 -35.52 -21.28 -3.61
CA VAL A 252 -35.01 -22.23 -2.61
C VAL A 252 -34.27 -23.38 -3.29
N GLY A 253 -34.79 -23.91 -4.39
CA GLY A 253 -34.10 -24.87 -5.26
C GLY A 253 -32.79 -24.30 -5.80
N VAL A 254 -32.80 -23.07 -6.32
CA VAL A 254 -31.57 -22.38 -6.78
C VAL A 254 -30.56 -22.21 -5.65
N ALA A 255 -31.00 -21.82 -4.45
CA ALA A 255 -30.12 -21.68 -3.29
C ALA A 255 -29.49 -23.01 -2.84
N ASN A 256 -30.25 -24.11 -2.85
CA ASN A 256 -29.73 -25.44 -2.49
C ASN A 256 -28.72 -25.97 -3.52
N TRP A 257 -28.98 -25.76 -4.82
CA TRP A 257 -28.02 -26.09 -5.89
C TRP A 257 -26.74 -25.26 -5.74
N LEU A 258 -26.85 -23.94 -5.51
CA LEU A 258 -25.70 -23.07 -5.23
C LEU A 258 -24.91 -23.54 -4.00
N ALA A 259 -25.59 -23.91 -2.90
CA ALA A 259 -24.91 -24.40 -1.70
C ALA A 259 -24.15 -25.71 -1.98
N THR A 260 -24.74 -26.63 -2.73
CA THR A 260 -24.06 -27.89 -3.13
C THR A 260 -22.83 -27.62 -3.99
N LEU A 261 -22.93 -26.72 -4.97
CA LEU A 261 -21.81 -26.30 -5.82
C LEU A 261 -20.70 -25.63 -4.99
N LEU A 262 -21.06 -24.70 -4.10
CA LEU A 262 -20.12 -23.98 -3.26
C LEU A 262 -19.40 -24.92 -2.29
N LYS A 263 -20.11 -25.82 -1.58
CA LYS A 263 -19.49 -26.82 -0.69
C LYS A 263 -18.57 -27.80 -1.41
N THR A 264 -18.77 -28.02 -2.71
CA THR A 264 -17.90 -28.87 -3.54
C THR A 264 -16.56 -28.20 -3.88
N HIS A 265 -16.48 -26.86 -3.88
CA HIS A 265 -15.30 -26.11 -4.34
C HIS A 265 -14.68 -25.16 -3.30
N CYS A 266 -15.39 -24.82 -2.23
CA CYS A 266 -14.91 -23.96 -1.15
C CYS A 266 -14.09 -24.75 -0.12
N ALA A 267 -13.41 -24.03 0.78
CA ALA A 267 -12.85 -24.64 1.98
C ALA A 267 -13.98 -25.03 2.96
N PRO A 268 -13.92 -26.19 3.65
CA PRO A 268 -15.02 -26.67 4.51
C PRO A 268 -15.48 -25.71 5.62
N MET A 269 -14.60 -24.78 6.04
CA MET A 269 -14.94 -23.70 6.99
C MET A 269 -15.96 -22.68 6.43
N ARG A 270 -16.28 -22.73 5.14
CA ARG A 270 -17.29 -21.88 4.47
C ARG A 270 -18.66 -22.54 4.40
N ASP A 271 -18.77 -23.83 4.70
CA ASP A 271 -20.01 -24.61 4.52
C ASP A 271 -21.16 -24.04 5.36
N GLU A 272 -20.88 -23.58 6.58
CA GLU A 272 -21.86 -22.92 7.46
C GLU A 272 -22.43 -21.63 6.83
N TRP A 273 -21.65 -20.93 6.01
CA TRP A 273 -22.12 -19.72 5.33
C TRP A 273 -23.06 -20.08 4.18
N ALA A 274 -22.78 -21.18 3.47
CA ALA A 274 -23.68 -21.72 2.43
C ALA A 274 -25.00 -22.22 3.04
N ASP A 275 -24.95 -22.89 4.20
CA ASP A 275 -26.17 -23.28 4.93
C ASP A 275 -26.96 -22.07 5.43
N ARG A 276 -26.26 -21.04 5.94
CA ARG A 276 -26.88 -19.78 6.36
C ARG A 276 -27.56 -19.05 5.19
N MET A 277 -26.92 -19.01 4.01
CA MET A 277 -27.50 -18.47 2.78
C MET A 277 -28.81 -19.19 2.42
N VAL A 278 -28.83 -20.53 2.44
CA VAL A 278 -30.04 -21.34 2.16
C VAL A 278 -31.12 -21.06 3.21
N ALA A 279 -30.77 -21.01 4.49
CA ALA A 279 -31.71 -20.73 5.58
C ALA A 279 -32.35 -19.33 5.44
N GLN A 280 -31.57 -18.32 5.08
CA GLN A 280 -32.05 -16.96 4.83
C GLN A 280 -33.02 -16.93 3.63
N ILE A 281 -32.62 -17.46 2.46
CA ILE A 281 -33.49 -17.50 1.27
C ILE A 281 -34.77 -18.31 1.54
N SER A 282 -34.67 -19.42 2.27
CA SER A 282 -35.84 -20.25 2.64
C SER A 282 -36.80 -19.49 3.57
N THR A 283 -36.27 -18.80 4.59
CA THR A 283 -37.07 -18.02 5.54
C THR A 283 -37.74 -16.84 4.84
N GLY A 284 -37.01 -16.10 4.01
CA GLY A 284 -37.55 -14.99 3.23
C GLY A 284 -38.62 -15.42 2.23
N SER A 285 -38.42 -16.55 1.55
CA SER A 285 -39.43 -17.13 0.64
C SER A 285 -40.71 -17.55 1.39
N GLN A 286 -40.59 -18.23 2.53
CA GLN A 286 -41.74 -18.65 3.35
C GLN A 286 -42.51 -17.48 3.97
N SER A 287 -41.81 -16.42 4.39
CA SER A 287 -42.41 -15.21 4.98
C SER A 287 -42.81 -14.15 3.97
N GLN A 288 -42.47 -14.32 2.69
CA GLN A 288 -42.56 -13.32 1.63
C GLN A 288 -41.77 -12.01 1.94
N ASP A 289 -40.71 -12.12 2.74
CA ASP A 289 -39.80 -11.00 3.05
C ASP A 289 -38.66 -10.91 2.03
N SER A 290 -38.72 -9.87 1.19
CA SER A 290 -37.69 -9.59 0.19
C SER A 290 -36.34 -9.18 0.80
N PHE A 291 -36.31 -8.55 1.97
CA PHE A 291 -35.07 -8.18 2.65
C PHE A 291 -34.32 -9.42 3.15
N GLU A 292 -35.05 -10.41 3.65
CA GLU A 292 -34.49 -11.69 4.10
C GLU A 292 -33.92 -12.51 2.94
N VAL A 293 -34.61 -12.56 1.79
CA VAL A 293 -34.07 -13.17 0.56
C VAL A 293 -32.78 -12.46 0.10
N VAL A 294 -32.77 -11.12 0.11
CA VAL A 294 -31.58 -10.35 -0.26
C VAL A 294 -30.43 -10.52 0.74
N ARG A 295 -30.72 -10.71 2.03
CA ARG A 295 -29.69 -11.05 3.03
C ARG A 295 -29.00 -12.37 2.68
N GLY A 296 -29.76 -13.34 2.15
CA GLY A 296 -29.22 -14.56 1.55
C GLY A 296 -28.32 -14.29 0.34
N LEU A 297 -28.76 -13.46 -0.61
CA LEU A 297 -27.96 -13.07 -1.78
C LEU A 297 -26.69 -12.29 -1.38
N GLN A 298 -26.74 -11.47 -0.34
CA GLN A 298 -25.56 -10.81 0.23
C GLN A 298 -24.58 -11.84 0.80
N THR A 299 -25.06 -12.85 1.54
CA THR A 299 -24.23 -13.96 2.03
C THR A 299 -23.59 -14.74 0.87
N LEU A 300 -24.33 -15.01 -0.21
CA LEU A 300 -23.82 -15.64 -1.43
C LEU A 300 -22.61 -14.88 -2.00
N PHE A 301 -22.77 -13.58 -2.28
CA PHE A 301 -21.67 -12.79 -2.87
C PHE A 301 -20.48 -12.63 -1.91
N ALA A 302 -20.69 -12.63 -0.59
CA ALA A 302 -19.62 -12.66 0.40
C ALA A 302 -18.85 -13.99 0.39
N ILE A 303 -19.51 -15.13 0.14
CA ILE A 303 -18.83 -16.42 -0.06
C ILE A 303 -17.97 -16.39 -1.34
N LEU A 304 -18.47 -15.80 -2.45
CA LEU A 304 -17.73 -15.72 -3.71
C LEU A 304 -16.46 -14.86 -3.59
N GLU A 305 -16.54 -13.71 -2.91
CA GLU A 305 -15.38 -12.87 -2.62
C GLU A 305 -14.37 -13.62 -1.74
N ALA A 306 -14.84 -14.28 -0.68
CA ALA A 306 -14.00 -15.08 0.20
C ALA A 306 -13.32 -16.25 -0.54
N MET A 307 -14.05 -16.96 -1.40
CA MET A 307 -13.52 -18.05 -2.22
C MET A 307 -12.44 -17.55 -3.20
N LYS A 308 -12.63 -16.37 -3.82
CA LYS A 308 -11.60 -15.76 -4.68
C LYS A 308 -10.34 -15.41 -3.89
N LEU A 309 -10.50 -14.82 -2.71
CA LEU A 309 -9.39 -14.52 -1.80
C LEU A 309 -8.65 -15.80 -1.37
N ASP A 310 -9.38 -16.88 -1.05
CA ASP A 310 -8.80 -18.17 -0.67
C ASP A 310 -7.96 -18.76 -1.83
N VAL A 311 -8.47 -18.71 -3.08
CA VAL A 311 -7.72 -19.10 -4.29
C VAL A 311 -6.49 -18.24 -4.53
N ALA A 312 -6.61 -16.91 -4.45
CA ALA A 312 -5.50 -15.98 -4.66
C ALA A 312 -4.41 -16.13 -3.58
N ASN A 313 -4.81 -16.38 -2.33
CA ASN A 313 -3.90 -16.63 -1.21
C ASN A 313 -3.17 -17.97 -1.35
N HIS A 314 -3.85 -19.01 -1.86
CA HIS A 314 -3.18 -20.24 -2.25
C HIS A 314 -2.17 -20.01 -3.39
N GLN A 315 -2.54 -19.24 -4.42
CA GLN A 315 -1.63 -18.88 -5.53
C GLN A 315 -0.39 -18.11 -5.04
N ILE A 316 -0.54 -17.10 -4.17
CA ILE A 316 0.61 -16.39 -3.59
C ILE A 316 1.59 -17.37 -2.91
N ARG A 317 1.07 -18.31 -2.11
CA ARG A 317 1.91 -19.30 -1.42
C ARG A 317 2.62 -20.25 -2.39
N ALA A 318 1.90 -20.74 -3.41
CA ALA A 318 2.44 -21.66 -4.41
C ALA A 318 3.51 -21.00 -5.30
N PHE A 319 3.27 -19.78 -5.77
CA PHE A 319 4.18 -19.04 -6.66
C PHE A 319 5.22 -18.20 -5.91
N ARG A 320 5.24 -18.20 -4.57
CA ARG A 320 6.10 -17.35 -3.74
C ARG A 320 7.58 -17.42 -4.12
N VAL A 321 8.11 -18.63 -4.30
CA VAL A 321 9.52 -18.85 -4.63
C VAL A 321 9.86 -18.16 -5.96
N LEU A 322 9.02 -18.37 -6.98
CA LEU A 322 9.18 -17.78 -8.30
C LEU A 322 9.07 -16.25 -8.26
N LEU A 323 8.10 -15.69 -7.52
CA LEU A 323 7.96 -14.24 -7.33
C LEU A 323 9.23 -13.61 -6.73
N ILE A 324 9.85 -14.26 -5.74
CA ILE A 324 11.07 -13.81 -5.07
C ILE A 324 12.27 -13.92 -6.02
N GLU A 325 12.52 -15.08 -6.62
CA GLU A 325 13.68 -15.32 -7.49
C GLU A 325 13.68 -14.40 -8.73
N ASP A 326 12.51 -14.20 -9.33
CA ASP A 326 12.30 -13.32 -10.49
C ASP A 326 12.21 -11.82 -10.12
N THR A 327 12.27 -11.45 -8.83
CA THR A 327 12.12 -10.04 -8.41
C THR A 327 13.15 -9.12 -9.08
N VAL A 328 14.45 -9.49 -9.10
CA VAL A 328 15.49 -8.59 -9.64
C VAL A 328 15.38 -8.42 -11.17
N PRO A 329 15.26 -9.48 -12.00
CA PRO A 329 15.02 -9.34 -13.44
C PRO A 329 13.75 -8.55 -13.76
N PHE A 330 12.63 -8.85 -13.08
CA PHE A 330 11.36 -8.16 -13.25
C PHE A 330 11.49 -6.65 -13.01
N LEU A 331 12.08 -6.24 -11.88
CA LEU A 331 12.26 -4.83 -11.54
C LEU A 331 13.18 -4.11 -12.53
N GLN A 332 14.24 -4.76 -13.00
CA GLN A 332 15.14 -4.18 -13.99
C GLN A 332 14.43 -3.86 -15.31
N GLU A 333 13.57 -4.75 -15.80
CA GLU A 333 12.80 -4.52 -17.03
C GLU A 333 11.66 -3.52 -16.81
N TYR A 334 10.93 -3.60 -15.67
CA TYR A 334 9.90 -2.62 -15.30
C TYR A 334 10.46 -1.18 -15.28
N PHE A 335 11.54 -0.94 -14.55
CA PHE A 335 12.12 0.41 -14.44
C PHE A 335 12.74 0.86 -15.77
N ARG A 336 13.41 -0.02 -16.53
CA ARG A 336 13.89 0.31 -17.88
C ARG A 336 12.74 0.74 -18.80
N GLY A 337 11.62 0.02 -18.80
CA GLY A 337 10.42 0.36 -19.56
C GLY A 337 9.72 1.64 -19.07
N LYS A 338 9.82 1.98 -17.78
CA LYS A 338 9.27 3.23 -17.20
C LYS A 338 10.13 4.45 -17.55
N MET A 339 11.46 4.30 -17.51
CA MET A 339 12.42 5.33 -17.93
C MET A 339 12.33 5.63 -19.43
N GLN A 340 12.16 4.62 -20.29
CA GLN A 340 11.96 4.82 -21.74
C GLN A 340 10.69 5.62 -22.09
N LYS A 341 9.72 5.68 -21.16
CA LYS A 341 8.45 6.42 -21.30
C LYS A 341 8.46 7.78 -20.59
N ASP A 342 9.61 8.21 -20.07
CA ASP A 342 9.80 9.43 -19.25
C ASP A 342 8.88 9.50 -18.00
N ASN A 343 8.47 8.34 -17.48
CA ASN A 343 7.54 8.23 -16.34
C ASN A 343 8.24 7.95 -15.00
N PHE A 344 9.56 8.18 -14.90
CA PHE A 344 10.34 7.94 -13.69
C PHE A 344 11.65 8.74 -13.68
N ARG A 345 11.92 9.53 -12.63
CA ARG A 345 13.03 10.49 -12.59
C ARG A 345 14.21 9.92 -11.80
N VAL A 346 15.20 9.39 -12.50
CA VAL A 346 16.37 8.74 -11.88
C VAL A 346 17.46 9.75 -11.49
N GLU A 347 17.47 10.89 -12.17
CA GLU A 347 18.54 11.89 -12.16
C GLU A 347 18.79 12.47 -10.75
N SER A 348 17.73 12.72 -9.97
CA SER A 348 17.82 13.17 -8.58
C SER A 348 18.57 12.17 -7.70
N SER A 349 18.16 10.91 -7.77
CA SER A 349 18.76 9.79 -7.02
C SER A 349 20.21 9.51 -7.48
N ARG A 350 20.50 9.71 -8.78
CA ARG A 350 21.84 9.58 -9.34
C ARG A 350 22.78 10.70 -8.86
N VAL A 351 22.33 11.96 -8.86
CA VAL A 351 23.13 13.10 -8.37
C VAL A 351 23.40 12.95 -6.88
N TRP A 352 22.39 12.55 -6.09
CA TRP A 352 22.55 12.23 -4.66
C TRP A 352 23.65 11.19 -4.42
N TYR A 353 23.60 10.04 -5.10
CA TYR A 353 24.61 8.98 -4.94
C TYR A 353 26.01 9.42 -5.38
N LEU A 354 26.13 10.21 -6.47
CA LEU A 354 27.42 10.73 -6.92
C LEU A 354 28.03 11.74 -5.93
N GLY A 355 27.21 12.59 -5.30
CA GLY A 355 27.67 13.51 -4.26
C GLY A 355 28.18 12.79 -3.00
N LEU A 356 27.55 11.67 -2.62
CA LEU A 356 28.05 10.80 -1.55
C LEU A 356 29.40 10.16 -1.91
N TRP A 357 29.51 9.63 -3.13
CA TRP A 357 30.74 9.03 -3.64
C TRP A 357 31.92 10.03 -3.64
N GLU A 358 31.68 11.27 -4.05
CA GLU A 358 32.70 12.32 -4.05
C GLU A 358 33.11 12.72 -2.62
N ARG A 359 32.15 12.84 -1.68
CA ARG A 359 32.42 13.09 -0.25
C ARG A 359 33.29 12.00 0.36
N GLU A 360 32.94 10.74 0.14
CA GLU A 360 33.69 9.58 0.67
C GLU A 360 35.08 9.48 0.03
N LEU A 361 35.22 9.77 -1.26
CA LEU A 361 36.51 9.81 -1.95
C LEU A 361 37.44 10.91 -1.38
N GLN A 362 36.89 12.09 -1.07
CA GLN A 362 37.64 13.18 -0.42
C GLN A 362 38.06 12.84 1.02
N SER A 363 37.32 11.95 1.70
CA SER A 363 37.66 11.49 3.06
C SER A 363 38.71 10.36 3.10
N MET A 364 39.09 9.78 1.96
CA MET A 364 40.07 8.68 1.91
C MET A 364 41.48 9.16 1.57
N GLU A 365 42.34 9.27 2.58
CA GLU A 365 43.74 9.70 2.41
C GLU A 365 44.61 8.72 1.60
N LYS A 366 44.21 7.44 1.48
CA LYS A 366 44.88 6.43 0.64
C LYS A 366 43.89 5.47 -0.01
N PRO A 367 43.88 5.30 -1.34
CA PRO A 367 43.06 4.30 -2.01
C PRO A 367 43.71 2.91 -1.88
N THR A 368 43.39 2.19 -0.80
CA THR A 368 43.47 0.72 -0.81
C THR A 368 42.55 0.19 -1.90
N GLN A 369 42.94 -0.92 -2.56
CA GLN A 369 42.21 -1.48 -3.70
C GLN A 369 40.71 -1.56 -3.41
N SER A 370 39.91 -0.83 -4.20
CA SER A 370 38.48 -0.66 -3.94
C SER A 370 37.76 -2.01 -4.05
N ASP A 371 37.37 -2.57 -2.89
CA ASP A 371 36.52 -3.75 -2.82
C ASP A 371 35.25 -3.53 -3.65
N SER A 372 34.82 -4.58 -4.35
CA SER A 372 33.50 -4.67 -5.01
C SER A 372 32.32 -4.23 -4.13
N PHE A 373 32.47 -4.33 -2.81
CA PHE A 373 31.52 -3.86 -1.81
C PHE A 373 31.50 -2.34 -1.60
N TRP A 374 32.59 -1.60 -1.87
CA TRP A 374 32.69 -0.18 -1.51
C TRP A 374 31.58 0.72 -2.10
N PRO A 375 31.15 0.57 -3.37
CA PRO A 375 29.99 1.30 -3.89
C PRO A 375 28.70 1.10 -3.07
N LEU A 376 28.50 -0.10 -2.51
CA LEU A 376 27.36 -0.42 -1.66
C LEU A 376 27.53 0.14 -0.24
N SER A 377 28.75 0.23 0.31
CA SER A 377 28.94 0.96 1.58
C SER A 377 28.63 2.45 1.44
N VAL A 378 28.99 3.10 0.33
CA VAL A 378 28.61 4.51 0.06
C VAL A 378 27.09 4.68 0.08
N LEU A 379 26.34 3.73 -0.49
CA LEU A 379 24.87 3.75 -0.41
C LEU A 379 24.37 3.62 1.03
N PHE A 380 24.95 2.73 1.85
CA PHE A 380 24.56 2.59 3.25
C PHE A 380 24.91 3.82 4.11
N HIS A 381 26.04 4.48 3.85
CA HIS A 381 26.37 5.77 4.47
C HIS A 381 25.28 6.81 4.18
N GLY A 382 24.90 6.98 2.91
CA GLY A 382 23.82 7.87 2.50
C GLY A 382 22.45 7.54 3.11
N LEU A 383 22.11 6.25 3.20
CA LEU A 383 20.89 5.82 3.89
C LEU A 383 20.97 6.09 5.40
N SER A 384 22.13 5.93 6.02
CA SER A 384 22.31 6.22 7.46
C SER A 384 22.05 7.70 7.79
N ASP A 385 22.43 8.62 6.90
CA ASP A 385 22.13 10.05 7.05
C ASP A 385 20.61 10.27 7.11
N PHE A 386 19.84 9.76 6.14
CA PHE A 386 18.37 9.86 6.14
C PHE A 386 17.70 9.17 7.33
N LEU A 387 18.23 8.02 7.78
CA LEU A 387 17.66 7.25 8.89
C LEU A 387 17.95 7.90 10.26
N LEU A 388 19.09 8.58 10.41
CA LEU A 388 19.60 9.04 11.72
C LEU A 388 19.55 10.57 11.92
N GLN A 389 19.43 11.38 10.86
CA GLN A 389 19.28 12.84 10.99
C GLN A 389 18.12 13.24 11.94
N PHE A 390 18.30 14.30 12.73
CA PHE A 390 17.30 14.76 13.70
C PHE A 390 15.98 15.13 13.01
N HIS A 391 16.03 16.15 12.15
CA HIS A 391 14.89 16.61 11.35
C HIS A 391 14.43 15.53 10.37
N SER A 392 13.12 15.34 10.21
CA SER A 392 12.59 14.38 9.24
C SER A 392 12.82 14.85 7.80
N PRO A 393 13.33 13.99 6.89
CA PRO A 393 13.55 14.35 5.50
C PRO A 393 12.23 14.45 4.71
N ASP A 394 12.21 15.26 3.65
CA ASP A 394 11.05 15.42 2.74
C ASP A 394 10.64 14.12 2.04
N GLY A 395 11.56 13.16 1.95
CA GLY A 395 11.38 11.84 1.37
C GLY A 395 12.72 11.11 1.20
N PHE A 396 12.66 9.81 0.94
CA PHE A 396 13.79 9.02 0.44
C PHE A 396 13.95 9.24 -1.08
N PRO A 397 15.11 8.91 -1.69
CA PRO A 397 15.30 9.01 -3.13
C PRO A 397 14.25 8.19 -3.91
N GLU A 398 13.81 8.70 -5.07
CA GLU A 398 12.70 8.14 -5.87
C GLU A 398 12.92 6.66 -6.24
N THR A 399 14.18 6.22 -6.39
CA THR A 399 14.56 4.81 -6.63
C THR A 399 14.15 3.86 -5.51
N PHE A 400 13.84 4.35 -4.31
CA PHE A 400 13.32 3.60 -3.17
C PHE A 400 11.80 3.67 -3.00
N VAL A 401 11.03 4.12 -4.01
CA VAL A 401 9.57 4.32 -3.89
C VAL A 401 8.83 3.10 -3.29
N PHE A 402 9.19 1.87 -3.68
CA PHE A 402 8.58 0.63 -3.16
C PHE A 402 9.15 0.12 -1.83
N ASP A 403 10.27 0.70 -1.36
CA ASP A 403 10.87 0.42 -0.05
C ASP A 403 10.61 1.56 0.97
N SER A 404 10.03 2.68 0.54
CA SER A 404 9.91 3.92 1.32
C SER A 404 9.23 3.71 2.67
N ASP A 405 8.16 2.93 2.72
CA ASP A 405 7.46 2.60 3.98
C ASP A 405 8.34 1.78 4.93
N ARG A 406 9.11 0.83 4.38
CA ARG A 406 10.03 -0.01 5.14
C ARG A 406 11.20 0.81 5.69
N LEU A 407 11.69 1.78 4.91
CA LEU A 407 12.71 2.76 5.35
C LEU A 407 12.17 3.74 6.41
N TRP A 408 10.92 4.22 6.27
CA TRP A 408 10.27 5.05 7.30
C TRP A 408 10.06 4.27 8.61
N GLN A 409 9.70 2.98 8.54
CA GLN A 409 9.65 2.10 9.71
C GLN A 409 11.04 1.97 10.37
N LEU A 410 12.10 1.71 9.60
CA LEU A 410 13.45 1.63 10.16
C LEU A 410 13.89 2.96 10.78
N ARG A 411 13.59 4.11 10.15
CA ARG A 411 13.83 5.44 10.73
C ARG A 411 13.11 5.59 12.06
N ALA A 412 11.81 5.26 12.13
CA ALA A 412 11.05 5.36 13.37
C ALA A 412 11.65 4.49 14.49
N CYS A 413 12.05 3.25 14.19
CA CYS A 413 12.74 2.38 15.15
C CYS A 413 14.07 2.98 15.63
N LEU A 414 14.92 3.46 14.71
CA LEU A 414 16.23 4.04 15.04
C LEU A 414 16.12 5.34 15.85
N GLN A 415 15.18 6.21 15.50
CA GLN A 415 14.92 7.44 16.27
C GLN A 415 14.37 7.10 17.68
N ASN A 416 13.50 6.09 17.81
CA ASN A 416 13.05 5.60 19.11
C ASN A 416 14.19 4.99 19.95
N LEU A 417 15.20 4.33 19.33
CA LEU A 417 16.41 3.89 20.05
C LEU A 417 17.19 5.08 20.60
N ILE A 418 17.49 6.09 19.79
CA ILE A 418 18.21 7.30 20.24
C ILE A 418 17.44 8.00 21.36
N ASN A 419 16.14 8.19 21.19
CA ASN A 419 15.30 8.85 22.18
C ASN A 419 15.22 8.06 23.49
N LEU A 420 15.21 6.72 23.45
CA LEU A 420 15.26 5.88 24.65
C LEU A 420 16.62 5.99 25.37
N ASP A 421 17.73 6.01 24.62
CA ASP A 421 19.06 6.17 25.21
C ASP A 421 19.22 7.57 25.85
N ILE A 422 18.61 8.61 25.28
CA ILE A 422 18.46 9.94 25.91
C ILE A 422 17.61 9.86 27.18
N CYS A 423 16.47 9.16 27.17
CA CYS A 423 15.63 8.96 28.36
C CYS A 423 16.40 8.25 29.48
N TRP A 424 17.22 7.25 29.13
CA TRP A 424 18.08 6.54 30.08
C TRP A 424 19.18 7.45 30.63
N PHE A 425 19.81 8.28 29.80
CA PHE A 425 20.79 9.27 30.27
C PHE A 425 20.17 10.27 31.26
N ILE A 426 18.95 10.78 30.98
CA ILE A 426 18.23 11.69 31.89
C ILE A 426 17.95 10.98 33.24
N PHE A 427 17.55 9.71 33.20
CA PHE A 427 17.37 8.89 34.39
C PHE A 427 18.66 8.74 35.20
N GLU A 428 19.76 8.31 34.59
CA GLU A 428 21.06 8.16 35.27
C GLU A 428 21.57 9.49 35.83
N SER A 429 21.46 10.58 35.06
CA SER A 429 21.83 11.93 35.48
C SER A 429 21.05 12.38 36.73
N TYR A 430 19.75 12.08 36.80
CA TYR A 430 18.94 12.34 37.99
C TYR A 430 19.42 11.51 39.20
N ILE A 431 19.64 10.21 39.03
CA ILE A 431 20.14 9.32 40.09
C ILE A 431 21.50 9.79 40.64
N HIS A 432 22.42 10.19 39.75
CA HIS A 432 23.73 10.73 40.13
C HIS A 432 23.62 12.08 40.85
N THR A 433 22.68 12.95 40.45
CA THR A 433 22.40 14.21 41.16
C THR A 433 21.92 13.96 42.60
N GLN A 434 21.14 12.90 42.82
CA GLN A 434 20.74 12.43 44.15
C GLN A 434 21.85 11.68 44.92
N LYS A 435 23.07 11.60 44.37
CA LYS A 435 24.23 10.89 44.93
C LYS A 435 23.95 9.40 45.21
N ARG A 436 23.14 8.76 44.37
CA ARG A 436 22.83 7.32 44.43
C ARG A 436 23.47 6.57 43.26
N TYR A 437 23.42 5.24 43.33
CA TYR A 437 23.94 4.32 42.32
C TYR A 437 22.95 3.19 42.08
N LEU A 438 22.86 2.70 40.85
CA LEU A 438 22.00 1.59 40.47
C LEU A 438 22.67 0.25 40.82
N SER A 439 22.04 -0.56 41.68
CA SER A 439 22.59 -1.86 42.09
C SER A 439 22.58 -2.92 40.98
N ALA A 440 21.66 -2.81 40.00
CA ALA A 440 21.54 -3.74 38.87
C ALA A 440 21.18 -2.99 37.56
N PRO A 441 22.13 -2.26 36.95
CA PRO A 441 21.84 -1.38 35.80
C PRO A 441 21.22 -2.13 34.60
N ALA A 442 21.76 -3.29 34.23
CA ALA A 442 21.30 -4.05 33.05
C ALA A 442 19.85 -4.56 33.18
N GLN A 443 19.45 -5.03 34.36
CA GLN A 443 18.07 -5.50 34.63
C GLN A 443 17.10 -4.31 34.70
N THR A 444 17.56 -3.18 35.26
CA THR A 444 16.82 -1.92 35.30
C THR A 444 16.58 -1.39 33.89
N TYR A 445 17.62 -1.34 33.04
CA TYR A 445 17.51 -0.92 31.64
C TYR A 445 16.55 -1.80 30.83
N ALA A 446 16.59 -3.13 31.00
CA ALA A 446 15.66 -4.03 30.31
C ALA A 446 14.18 -3.72 30.67
N THR A 447 13.90 -3.49 31.96
CA THR A 447 12.55 -3.15 32.44
C THR A 447 12.13 -1.73 31.99
N PHE A 448 13.05 -0.77 32.07
CA PHE A 448 12.89 0.60 31.61
C PHE A 448 12.57 0.67 30.12
N ARG A 449 13.37 -0.01 29.29
CA ARG A 449 13.19 -0.15 27.84
C ARG A 449 11.81 -0.66 27.48
N SER A 450 11.32 -1.69 28.17
CA SER A 450 9.98 -2.24 27.91
C SER A 450 8.87 -1.24 28.22
N ARG A 451 8.91 -0.57 29.39
CA ARG A 451 7.87 0.39 29.78
C ARG A 451 7.91 1.67 28.96
N ILE A 452 9.07 2.33 28.90
CA ILE A 452 9.23 3.60 28.18
C ILE A 452 9.06 3.39 26.67
N GLY A 453 9.57 2.28 26.12
CA GLY A 453 9.38 1.92 24.70
C GLY A 453 7.90 1.85 24.30
N SER A 454 7.06 1.19 25.11
CA SER A 454 5.61 1.12 24.85
C SER A 454 4.90 2.48 24.83
N LEU A 455 5.40 3.48 25.58
CA LEU A 455 4.90 4.85 25.56
C LEU A 455 5.38 5.67 24.35
N MET A 456 6.36 5.15 23.61
CA MET A 456 6.95 5.76 22.40
C MET A 456 6.54 5.03 21.11
N GLU A 457 5.83 3.90 21.24
CA GLU A 457 5.16 3.21 20.15
C GLU A 457 3.93 4.00 19.67
N ALA A 458 3.49 3.73 18.44
CA ALA A 458 2.59 4.61 17.71
C ALA A 458 1.16 4.07 17.65
N ASN A 459 0.18 4.98 17.77
CA ASN A 459 -1.13 4.77 17.16
C ASN A 459 -1.05 5.12 15.65
N GLU A 460 -1.84 4.42 14.84
CA GLU A 460 -1.84 4.47 13.36
C GLU A 460 -2.03 5.87 12.75
N GLU A 461 -2.63 6.81 13.49
CA GLU A 461 -3.16 8.09 12.97
C GLU A 461 -2.15 9.24 12.86
N CYS A 462 -0.85 9.00 13.08
CA CYS A 462 0.15 10.08 13.20
C CYS A 462 0.99 10.31 11.92
N PRO A 463 1.11 11.55 11.40
CA PRO A 463 1.88 11.86 10.20
C PRO A 463 3.33 11.34 10.22
N ARG A 464 3.84 10.98 9.03
CA ARG A 464 5.22 10.52 8.84
C ARG A 464 6.20 11.58 9.33
N GLY A 465 7.08 11.21 10.26
CA GLY A 465 8.15 12.08 10.74
C GLY A 465 7.78 13.09 11.83
N ALA A 466 6.55 13.10 12.34
CA ALA A 466 6.19 13.90 13.52
C ALA A 466 6.80 13.30 14.81
N PRO A 467 7.32 14.10 15.76
CA PRO A 467 7.86 13.62 17.03
C PRO A 467 6.73 13.05 17.94
N ARG A 468 6.55 11.73 17.88
CA ARG A 468 5.41 11.01 18.48
C ARG A 468 5.36 11.11 20.00
N TRP A 469 6.53 11.25 20.64
CA TRP A 469 6.69 11.28 22.09
C TRP A 469 6.13 12.56 22.75
N LEU A 470 5.97 13.68 22.01
CA LEU A 470 5.45 14.94 22.58
C LEU A 470 4.09 14.76 23.26
N LYS A 471 3.19 13.97 22.66
CA LYS A 471 1.85 13.69 23.21
C LYS A 471 1.89 12.92 24.54
N ASN A 472 2.98 12.19 24.78
CA ASN A 472 3.16 11.28 25.91
C ASN A 472 4.28 11.74 26.87
N VAL A 473 4.83 12.96 26.70
CA VAL A 473 6.03 13.41 27.45
C VAL A 473 5.81 13.33 28.97
N ARG A 474 4.66 13.78 29.46
CA ARG A 474 4.28 13.68 30.88
C ARG A 474 4.21 12.23 31.39
N CYS A 475 3.71 11.31 30.56
CA CYS A 475 3.62 9.89 30.89
C CYS A 475 5.01 9.24 30.95
N ILE A 476 5.88 9.58 30.00
CA ILE A 476 7.29 9.14 29.97
C ILE A 476 8.03 9.69 31.20
N ALA A 477 7.90 10.99 31.49
CA ALA A 477 8.48 11.63 32.66
C ALA A 477 8.03 10.97 33.97
N LEU A 478 6.75 10.63 34.08
CA LEU A 478 6.16 9.96 35.25
C LEU A 478 6.67 8.52 35.42
N GLU A 479 6.85 7.74 34.35
CA GLU A 479 7.50 6.43 34.46
C GLU A 479 8.98 6.54 34.84
N ILE A 480 9.75 7.47 34.25
CA ILE A 480 11.15 7.72 34.64
C ILE A 480 11.23 8.13 36.11
N ALA A 481 10.31 8.98 36.58
CA ALA A 481 10.20 9.39 37.97
C ALA A 481 9.83 8.22 38.90
N ARG A 482 9.00 7.25 38.46
CA ARG A 482 8.74 6.00 39.20
C ARG A 482 10.01 5.16 39.36
N PHE A 483 10.80 4.99 38.30
CA PHE A 483 12.11 4.33 38.39
C PHE A 483 13.06 5.08 39.34
N ALA A 484 13.05 6.42 39.30
CA ALA A 484 13.90 7.24 40.17
C ALA A 484 13.51 7.14 41.66
N CYS A 485 12.22 7.21 41.99
CA CYS A 485 11.74 7.07 43.37
C CYS A 485 12.02 5.66 43.92
N ALA A 486 11.83 4.62 43.12
CA ALA A 486 12.16 3.25 43.48
C ALA A 486 13.66 3.04 43.77
N ALA A 487 14.55 3.71 43.03
CA ALA A 487 16.01 3.62 43.23
C ALA A 487 16.53 4.52 44.37
N CYS A 488 15.90 5.68 44.63
CA CYS A 488 16.38 6.66 45.61
C CYS A 488 15.76 6.52 47.01
N CYS A 489 14.43 6.34 47.08
CA CYS A 489 13.65 6.56 48.31
C CYS A 489 12.84 5.34 48.77
N GLY A 490 12.54 4.40 47.87
CA GLY A 490 11.66 3.25 48.17
C GLY A 490 10.18 3.62 48.33
N GLU A 491 9.81 4.87 48.05
CA GLU A 491 8.45 5.37 48.14
C GLU A 491 7.60 4.99 46.92
N SER A 492 6.34 4.60 47.16
CA SER A 492 5.40 4.22 46.11
C SER A 492 4.66 5.40 45.47
N MET A 493 4.74 6.60 46.05
CA MET A 493 4.13 7.82 45.51
C MET A 493 5.19 8.74 44.92
N VAL A 494 4.97 9.17 43.68
CA VAL A 494 5.87 10.09 42.97
C VAL A 494 5.31 11.50 43.10
N SER A 495 6.11 12.42 43.64
CA SER A 495 5.75 13.83 43.79
C SER A 495 6.04 14.63 42.51
N ASP A 496 5.27 15.68 42.28
CA ASP A 496 5.42 16.54 41.09
C ASP A 496 6.79 17.23 41.01
N SER A 497 7.42 17.49 42.16
CA SER A 497 8.80 18.01 42.26
C SER A 497 9.86 17.09 41.65
N VAL A 498 9.57 15.80 41.49
CA VAL A 498 10.44 14.84 40.77
C VAL A 498 10.09 14.80 39.28
N ILE A 499 8.82 14.89 38.93
CA ILE A 499 8.36 14.75 37.53
C ILE A 499 8.71 16.01 36.71
N ALA A 500 8.43 17.20 37.22
CA ALA A 500 8.63 18.46 36.51
C ALA A 500 10.07 18.68 35.96
N PRO A 501 11.17 18.44 36.71
CA PRO A 501 12.52 18.58 36.15
C PRO A 501 12.86 17.52 35.11
N ILE A 502 12.32 16.30 35.24
CA ILE A 502 12.51 15.22 34.26
C ILE A 502 11.75 15.54 32.97
N GLU A 503 10.52 16.04 33.08
CA GLU A 503 9.69 16.48 31.96
C GLU A 503 10.35 17.62 31.17
N ALA A 504 10.81 18.67 31.85
CA ALA A 504 11.54 19.77 31.20
C ALA A 504 12.83 19.30 30.49
N ALA A 505 13.56 18.33 31.08
CA ALA A 505 14.74 17.75 30.45
C ALA A 505 14.40 16.92 29.20
N LEU A 506 13.31 16.15 29.22
CA LEU A 506 12.81 15.40 28.06
C LEU A 506 12.37 16.35 26.94
N GLU A 507 11.55 17.35 27.26
CA GLU A 507 11.09 18.35 26.29
C GLU A 507 12.28 19.05 25.62
N TRP A 508 13.30 19.43 26.38
CA TRP A 508 14.50 20.05 25.85
C TRP A 508 15.33 19.11 24.97
N HIS A 509 15.74 17.95 25.49
CA HIS A 509 16.71 17.09 24.82
C HIS A 509 16.15 16.31 23.63
N LEU A 510 14.85 16.05 23.61
CA LEU A 510 14.19 15.31 22.51
C LEU A 510 13.59 16.25 21.45
N SER A 511 13.34 17.54 21.74
CA SER A 511 12.87 18.53 20.75
C SER A 511 13.99 19.29 20.03
N ASN A 512 15.23 19.22 20.53
CA ASN A 512 16.38 19.93 19.98
C ASN A 512 17.49 18.94 19.57
N GLU A 513 18.25 19.29 18.54
CA GLU A 513 19.49 18.58 18.18
C GLU A 513 20.60 18.87 19.22
N SER A 514 20.44 18.31 20.41
CA SER A 514 21.36 18.50 21.52
C SER A 514 22.65 17.68 21.33
N GLY A 515 23.74 18.07 22.00
CA GLY A 515 25.00 17.31 21.96
C GLY A 515 24.85 15.85 22.43
N ILE A 516 23.86 15.57 23.29
CA ILE A 516 23.50 14.22 23.73
C ILE A 516 22.88 13.42 22.58
N PHE A 517 21.97 14.04 21.81
CA PHE A 517 21.43 13.42 20.59
C PHE A 517 22.55 13.12 19.60
N GLN A 518 23.45 14.07 19.34
CA GLN A 518 24.57 13.87 18.40
C GLN A 518 25.52 12.75 18.85
N PHE A 519 25.79 12.63 20.17
CA PHE A 519 26.59 11.54 20.73
C PHE A 519 25.95 10.16 20.48
N PHE A 520 24.67 9.98 20.85
CA PHE A 520 23.96 8.71 20.63
C PHE A 520 23.74 8.42 19.13
N GLN A 521 23.47 9.45 18.32
CA GLN A 521 23.38 9.33 16.86
C GLN A 521 24.70 8.81 16.25
N ALA A 522 25.85 9.34 16.67
CA ALA A 522 27.15 8.90 16.19
C ALA A 522 27.45 7.44 16.59
N SER A 523 27.22 7.08 17.86
CA SER A 523 27.39 5.70 18.34
C SER A 523 26.47 4.71 17.63
N LEU A 524 25.22 5.10 17.38
CA LEU A 524 24.25 4.26 16.65
C LEU A 524 24.61 4.15 15.16
N ARG A 525 25.10 5.22 14.52
CA ARG A 525 25.56 5.23 13.13
C ARG A 525 26.68 4.21 12.91
N GLU A 526 27.69 4.20 13.78
CA GLU A 526 28.81 3.26 13.71
C GLU A 526 28.34 1.80 13.83
N LYS A 527 27.53 1.50 14.86
CA LYS A 527 26.95 0.16 15.11
C LYS A 527 26.10 -0.30 13.92
N LEU A 528 25.21 0.56 13.43
CA LEU A 528 24.32 0.29 12.29
C LEU A 528 25.12 -0.02 11.02
N LEU A 529 26.06 0.85 10.64
CA LEU A 529 26.86 0.69 9.42
C LEU A 529 27.74 -0.55 9.46
N SER A 530 28.36 -0.85 10.60
CA SER A 530 29.18 -2.05 10.80
C SER A 530 28.36 -3.34 10.63
N ALA A 531 27.25 -3.48 11.36
CA ALA A 531 26.38 -4.66 11.30
C ALA A 531 25.66 -4.82 9.95
N THR A 532 25.20 -3.71 9.35
CA THR A 532 24.60 -3.70 8.00
C THR A 532 25.64 -4.11 6.96
N SER A 533 26.88 -3.63 7.04
CA SER A 533 27.94 -4.01 6.11
C SER A 533 28.32 -5.48 6.22
N ALA A 534 28.42 -6.02 7.45
CA ALA A 534 28.67 -7.44 7.67
C ALA A 534 27.59 -8.33 7.03
N SER A 535 26.31 -7.98 7.23
CA SER A 535 25.18 -8.69 6.62
C SER A 535 25.14 -8.55 5.09
N ALA A 536 25.38 -7.34 4.58
CA ALA A 536 25.33 -7.06 3.14
C ALA A 536 26.46 -7.76 2.36
N LYS A 537 27.68 -7.85 2.93
CA LYS A 537 28.78 -8.63 2.33
C LYS A 537 28.43 -10.11 2.14
N LYS A 538 27.70 -10.71 3.09
CA LYS A 538 27.16 -12.07 2.96
C LYS A 538 26.09 -12.14 1.85
N TYR A 539 25.17 -11.19 1.81
CA TYR A 539 24.04 -11.16 0.89
C TYR A 539 24.40 -10.84 -0.57
N LEU A 540 25.52 -10.18 -0.86
CA LEU A 540 25.94 -9.86 -2.22
C LEU A 540 25.95 -11.09 -3.14
N ASN A 541 26.51 -12.20 -2.67
CA ASN A 541 26.70 -13.43 -3.45
C ASN A 541 25.50 -14.40 -3.42
N MET A 542 24.39 -14.01 -2.79
CA MET A 542 23.19 -14.85 -2.62
C MET A 542 22.09 -14.43 -3.61
N SER A 543 21.13 -15.32 -3.90
CA SER A 543 19.88 -14.97 -4.62
C SER A 543 18.96 -14.08 -3.75
N PRO A 544 17.79 -13.61 -4.23
CA PRO A 544 16.77 -12.98 -3.38
C PRO A 544 16.11 -13.99 -2.41
N LEU A 545 15.80 -15.19 -2.93
CA LEU A 545 15.72 -16.43 -2.14
C LEU A 545 17.09 -16.69 -1.51
N ALA A 546 17.25 -17.55 -0.50
CA ALA A 546 18.47 -17.61 0.32
C ALA A 546 18.77 -16.33 1.14
N ILE A 547 18.70 -15.08 0.63
CA ILE A 547 18.74 -13.87 1.50
C ILE A 547 17.49 -13.86 2.39
N CYS A 548 16.29 -13.97 1.79
CA CYS A 548 15.03 -14.16 2.50
C CYS A 548 15.11 -15.37 3.47
N ASP A 549 15.82 -16.44 3.10
CA ASP A 549 15.89 -17.67 3.91
C ASP A 549 16.87 -17.60 5.06
N SER A 550 17.96 -16.86 4.90
CA SER A 550 18.94 -16.63 5.96
C SER A 550 18.34 -15.87 7.15
N GLN A 551 17.28 -15.08 6.91
CA GLN A 551 16.51 -14.40 7.93
C GLN A 551 15.53 -15.34 8.67
N ARG A 552 15.26 -16.56 8.17
CA ARG A 552 14.36 -17.54 8.82
C ARG A 552 14.94 -18.19 10.08
N HIS A 553 16.27 -18.27 10.18
CA HIS A 553 16.98 -19.07 11.19
C HIS A 553 17.85 -18.25 12.14
N HIS A 554 17.64 -16.93 12.23
CA HIS A 554 18.46 -16.11 13.11
C HIS A 554 18.17 -16.49 14.57
N PRO A 555 19.11 -17.12 15.31
CA PRO A 555 18.83 -17.57 16.66
C PRO A 555 18.60 -16.35 17.56
N GLN A 556 17.78 -16.50 18.60
CA GLN A 556 17.80 -15.52 19.69
C GLN A 556 19.16 -15.61 20.38
N SER A 557 20.08 -14.73 20.00
CA SER A 557 21.38 -14.63 20.62
C SER A 557 21.23 -14.12 22.06
N SER A 558 22.00 -14.67 22.98
CA SER A 558 21.98 -14.32 24.41
C SER A 558 22.64 -12.96 24.73
N GLY A 559 22.64 -12.03 23.76
CA GLY A 559 23.10 -10.66 23.94
C GLY A 559 22.02 -9.76 24.55
N SER A 560 22.38 -8.53 24.89
CA SER A 560 21.41 -7.54 25.37
C SER A 560 20.37 -7.23 24.28
N GLN A 561 19.11 -7.00 24.67
CA GLN A 561 17.99 -6.79 23.75
C GLN A 561 18.20 -5.63 22.75
N GLN A 562 18.91 -4.56 23.14
CA GLN A 562 19.26 -3.44 22.26
C GLN A 562 20.21 -3.87 21.12
N HIS A 563 21.19 -4.74 21.38
CA HIS A 563 22.08 -5.27 20.35
C HIS A 563 21.32 -6.14 19.34
N HIS A 564 20.40 -6.99 19.80
CA HIS A 564 19.52 -7.78 18.93
C HIS A 564 18.62 -6.91 18.05
N ASP A 565 18.09 -5.81 18.59
CA ASP A 565 17.23 -4.90 17.80
C ASP A 565 18.02 -4.14 16.72
N ILE A 566 19.24 -3.68 17.03
CA ILE A 566 20.15 -3.08 16.04
C ILE A 566 20.52 -4.12 14.98
N GLU A 567 20.87 -5.36 15.36
CA GLU A 567 21.21 -6.43 14.43
C GLU A 567 20.05 -6.74 13.46
N ARG A 568 18.81 -6.86 13.98
CA ARG A 568 17.60 -7.06 13.17
C ARG A 568 17.33 -5.89 12.20
N ILE A 569 17.49 -4.65 12.66
CA ILE A 569 17.37 -3.45 11.82
C ILE A 569 18.44 -3.48 10.72
N SER A 570 19.69 -3.80 11.08
CA SER A 570 20.82 -3.88 10.18
C SER A 570 20.66 -4.96 9.10
N MET A 571 20.13 -6.13 9.45
CA MET A 571 19.81 -7.21 8.50
C MET A 571 18.72 -6.78 7.51
N ARG A 572 17.64 -6.13 7.98
CA ARG A 572 16.58 -5.59 7.10
C ARG A 572 17.12 -4.51 6.17
N LEU A 573 17.95 -3.59 6.67
CA LEU A 573 18.59 -2.55 5.87
C LEU A 573 19.54 -3.15 4.82
N ALA A 574 20.34 -4.16 5.20
CA ALA A 574 21.22 -4.88 4.30
C ALA A 574 20.45 -5.60 3.19
N HIS A 575 19.33 -6.24 3.52
CA HIS A 575 18.46 -6.91 2.56
C HIS A 575 17.90 -5.93 1.52
N MET A 576 17.28 -4.83 1.97
CA MET A 576 16.77 -3.77 1.09
C MET A 576 17.88 -3.17 0.21
N GLY A 577 19.02 -2.78 0.82
CA GLY A 577 20.13 -2.17 0.09
C GLY A 577 20.77 -3.10 -0.96
N VAL A 578 20.90 -4.39 -0.68
CA VAL A 578 21.46 -5.36 -1.63
C VAL A 578 20.50 -5.65 -2.79
N LEU A 579 19.19 -5.79 -2.54
CA LEU A 579 18.20 -5.94 -3.62
C LEU A 579 18.13 -4.67 -4.47
N HIS A 580 18.05 -3.50 -3.84
CA HIS A 580 18.08 -2.21 -4.51
C HIS A 580 19.33 -2.04 -5.39
N TRP A 581 20.50 -2.39 -4.86
CA TRP A 581 21.76 -2.33 -5.61
C TRP A 581 21.79 -3.29 -6.81
N LYS A 582 21.27 -4.52 -6.65
CA LYS A 582 21.13 -5.51 -7.73
C LYS A 582 20.19 -5.04 -8.84
N VAL A 583 19.15 -4.27 -8.52
CA VAL A 583 18.26 -3.65 -9.52
C VAL A 583 18.94 -2.43 -10.17
N TRP A 584 19.36 -1.44 -9.39
CA TRP A 584 19.72 -0.12 -9.89
C TRP A 584 21.14 0.01 -10.42
N ALA A 585 22.14 -0.69 -9.87
CA ALA A 585 23.51 -0.54 -10.32
C ALA A 585 23.74 -0.96 -11.79
N PRO A 586 23.13 -2.05 -12.32
CA PRO A 586 23.15 -2.35 -13.75
C PRO A 586 22.44 -1.30 -14.61
N ILE A 587 21.27 -0.80 -14.18
CA ILE A 587 20.50 0.23 -14.90
C ILE A 587 21.34 1.51 -15.04
N LEU A 588 21.86 2.03 -13.91
CA LEU A 588 22.64 3.26 -13.87
C LEU A 588 23.96 3.16 -14.67
N ARG A 589 24.64 2.01 -14.62
CA ARG A 589 25.84 1.75 -15.45
C ARG A 589 25.50 1.66 -16.95
N GLY A 590 24.38 1.02 -17.30
CA GLY A 590 23.88 0.96 -18.69
C GLY A 590 23.52 2.35 -19.22
N CYS A 591 22.83 3.17 -18.43
CA CYS A 591 22.54 4.57 -18.75
C CYS A 591 23.81 5.40 -18.90
N ALA A 592 24.85 5.18 -18.09
CA ALA A 592 26.15 5.83 -18.26
C ALA A 592 26.85 5.44 -19.58
N ALA A 593 26.67 4.21 -20.07
CA ALA A 593 27.20 3.77 -21.37
C ALA A 593 26.43 4.36 -22.56
N LEU A 594 25.11 4.56 -22.43
CA LEU A 594 24.27 5.23 -23.43
C LEU A 594 24.56 6.74 -23.49
N ILE A 595 24.49 7.43 -22.34
CA ILE A 595 24.78 8.87 -22.22
C ILE A 595 26.25 9.18 -22.52
N GLY A 596 27.16 8.23 -22.24
CA GLY A 596 28.58 8.32 -22.61
C GLY A 596 28.84 8.34 -24.12
N LYS A 597 27.85 8.03 -24.96
CA LYS A 597 27.89 8.27 -26.41
C LYS A 597 27.37 9.67 -26.77
N ASP A 598 26.36 10.19 -26.08
CA ASP A 598 25.81 11.53 -26.35
C ASP A 598 26.68 12.66 -25.79
N VAL A 599 27.29 12.51 -24.61
CA VAL A 599 28.30 13.46 -24.10
C VAL A 599 29.54 13.50 -25.02
N ARG A 600 29.91 12.37 -25.64
CA ARG A 600 30.96 12.33 -26.67
C ARG A 600 30.53 12.94 -28.00
N LYS A 601 29.26 12.78 -28.43
CA LYS A 601 28.71 13.51 -29.59
C LYS A 601 28.62 15.02 -29.37
N LEU A 602 28.26 15.46 -28.16
CA LEU A 602 28.23 16.88 -27.78
C LEU A 602 29.63 17.49 -27.77
N LYS A 603 30.64 16.80 -27.21
CA LYS A 603 32.05 17.23 -27.34
C LYS A 603 32.58 17.16 -28.77
N ALA A 604 32.16 16.20 -29.59
CA ALA A 604 32.58 16.09 -30.99
C ALA A 604 31.95 17.15 -31.93
N LYS A 605 30.85 17.81 -31.52
CA LYS A 605 30.26 18.95 -32.23
C LYS A 605 30.68 20.33 -31.69
N GLY A 606 31.38 20.37 -30.56
CA GLY A 606 31.85 21.60 -29.90
C GLY A 606 33.35 21.81 -30.06
N GLY A 607 33.83 21.96 -31.29
CA GLY A 607 35.22 22.31 -31.57
C GLY A 607 35.48 23.80 -31.36
N VAL A 608 36.25 24.13 -30.31
CA VAL A 608 37.07 25.34 -30.11
C VAL A 608 36.57 26.66 -30.74
N HIS A 609 36.07 27.57 -29.89
CA HIS A 609 36.41 28.99 -29.99
C HIS A 609 36.36 29.65 -28.60
N GLU A 610 37.38 30.45 -28.30
CA GLU A 610 37.53 31.23 -27.05
C GLU A 610 36.61 32.48 -27.03
N PRO A 611 36.43 33.13 -25.86
CA PRO A 611 35.25 33.96 -25.61
C PRO A 611 35.34 35.38 -26.18
N CYS A 612 34.27 35.83 -26.83
CA CYS A 612 34.01 37.26 -27.03
C CYS A 612 33.01 37.77 -25.98
N GLN A 613 33.37 38.89 -25.35
CA GLN A 613 32.51 39.64 -24.46
C GLN A 613 31.31 40.21 -25.23
N LEU A 614 30.13 40.22 -24.62
CA LEU A 614 29.09 41.20 -24.95
C LEU A 614 28.49 41.78 -23.67
N THR A 615 28.76 43.07 -23.50
CA THR A 615 28.20 43.96 -22.48
C THR A 615 26.73 44.27 -22.79
N PHE A 616 25.92 44.59 -21.77
CA PHE A 616 24.95 45.69 -21.94
C PHE A 616 24.63 46.44 -20.63
N SER A 617 24.54 47.76 -20.78
CA SER A 617 24.28 48.87 -19.84
C SER A 617 23.88 48.63 -18.37
N ARG A 618 24.63 49.27 -17.47
CA ARG A 618 24.12 49.82 -16.20
C ARG A 618 23.13 50.97 -16.47
N GLY A 619 21.98 50.96 -15.79
CA GLY A 619 21.29 52.20 -15.43
C GLY A 619 22.00 52.84 -14.23
N SER A 620 22.23 54.15 -14.26
CA SER A 620 22.96 54.86 -13.19
C SER A 620 22.15 56.00 -12.61
N THR A 621 22.12 56.11 -11.29
CA THR A 621 21.83 57.36 -10.58
C THR A 621 22.57 57.35 -9.25
N GLN A 622 23.71 58.03 -9.18
CA GLN A 622 24.40 58.27 -7.92
C GLN A 622 23.68 59.38 -7.14
N ARG A 623 23.53 59.22 -5.83
CA ARG A 623 23.70 60.33 -4.87
C ARG A 623 24.40 59.82 -3.62
N SER A 624 25.54 60.43 -3.33
CA SER A 624 26.40 60.13 -2.19
C SER A 624 25.92 60.88 -0.95
N THR A 625 25.98 60.23 0.22
CA THR A 625 26.14 60.94 1.50
C THR A 625 26.84 60.03 2.51
N GLN A 626 27.94 60.52 3.09
CA GLN A 626 28.62 59.89 4.22
C GLN A 626 27.94 60.29 5.53
N LEU A 627 27.83 59.40 6.53
CA LEU A 627 28.45 59.60 7.86
C LEU A 627 28.28 58.39 8.82
N ASN A 628 29.14 58.38 9.85
CA ASN A 628 29.01 57.71 11.15
C ASN A 628 29.01 56.17 11.23
N GLN A 629 30.24 55.65 11.21
CA GLN A 629 30.84 54.86 12.30
C GLN A 629 29.93 54.53 13.53
N ARG A 630 29.87 53.23 13.88
CA ARG A 630 30.07 52.75 15.27
C ARG A 630 30.55 51.29 15.25
N LYS A 631 31.57 50.99 16.07
CA LYS A 631 32.21 49.67 16.22
C LYS A 631 31.39 48.77 17.15
N PRO A 632 31.49 47.44 17.00
CA PRO A 632 31.62 46.51 18.13
C PRO A 632 33.09 46.15 18.39
N LEU A 633 33.42 45.81 19.63
CA LEU A 633 34.78 45.49 20.09
C LEU A 633 35.17 44.03 19.82
N TYR A 634 36.48 43.79 19.78
CA TYR A 634 37.14 42.52 19.48
C TYR A 634 37.60 41.82 20.78
N PHE A 635 37.27 40.52 20.94
CA PHE A 635 38.11 39.47 21.57
C PHE A 635 38.48 39.61 23.09
N PRO A 636 39.12 38.61 23.76
CA PRO A 636 39.48 37.25 23.32
C PRO A 636 39.06 36.07 24.25
N ASN A 637 39.28 34.87 23.70
CA ASN A 637 39.33 33.53 24.28
C ASN A 637 40.47 33.34 25.33
N VAL A 638 40.21 32.70 26.50
CA VAL A 638 41.23 32.37 27.56
C VAL A 638 40.82 31.12 28.38
N TYR A 639 41.59 30.01 28.24
CA TYR A 639 41.88 28.87 29.17
C TYR A 639 40.72 28.13 29.89
N ALA A 640 40.65 26.79 30.03
CA ALA A 640 41.62 25.69 30.24
C ALA A 640 42.11 25.49 31.69
N LEU A 641 42.12 24.21 32.14
CA LEU A 641 42.35 23.68 33.51
C LEU A 641 41.16 23.90 34.49
N GLY A 642 40.77 22.94 35.34
CA GLY A 642 41.18 21.54 35.47
C GLY A 642 41.05 21.02 36.91
N LEU A 643 40.17 20.04 37.15
CA LEU A 643 40.19 19.01 38.21
C LEU A 643 39.04 18.02 37.99
#